data_AF-A0A3M6ZP52-F1
#
_entry.id   AF-A0A3M6ZP52-F1
#
_cell.length_a   1.000
_cell.length_b   1.000
_cell.length_c   1.000
_cell.angle_alpha   90.00
_cell.angle_beta   90.00
_cell.angle_gamma   90.00
#
_symmetry.space_group_name_H-M   'P 1'
#
loop_
_entity.id
_entity.type
_entity.pdbx_description
1 polymer ?
#
loop_
_entity_poly.entity_id
_entity_poly.type
_entity_poly.pdbx_seq_one_letter_code
_entity_poly.pdbx_strand_id
1 'polypeptide(L)'
;MAALPKNIGWIGLGLMGLPMARNLLKKMDDDTQFFVFDVMQEPIDAFVADGNGRVHACSSSKEVADKSDLILSMVPEGSHVRSVYLTPETGVLASNHLDSKILIDCSTIDTATSLAVRDACIAQHPQTRFYDAPVSGGVKGAEAATLTFMLGIARTSPDLPLLTTLLNQMGTNIFPCGGASLGLVAKLCNNYCSGLIAIATSEAMNIGMASGMDPRVLANIFHTSTAQSSILDDWCPVPGLSPDAPASNGYAGGFRIGLMKKDFSLAVQTAKDVGTRLALGEEGLKVYEQASEDPRCRELDSRVVYRFLGGREDWRGDYPEEVEMVKEERRRLVRRAREMGLLLSIAVMCLSPYFLGTLVVALAAAQGANVSSADQLPFNISRNTVEGDPNYVPPIFPILPFNKYAGNPILSPNPANDWESAYLYNPTAIVLDETIFLLYRAQNASLTSSIGLAWSTDGYNFTRLNQPILYATEPWEEIGGTEDPRIVRINQTFFLTYTAYNNVTPQLCIASSEDLLTWRKTPPLFPGWQDVAYSDIDIPMPRLNHSKSGAIVREPTPDGLYHMYWGDSFFYHATSQDLTNWTTLPAEQYFAAPLLPWENRLIEPGPAPVKTRDGNWILFYNGMTTGRIGYPQNQYSTGQMLLDPSGSFRPNLQVPEGEYEPALRDGPIARVERPVLVPEGEEEESGQVDRVVFSEGLVQFRGKWFLYFGQADSTLGVATAEVAPRD
;
A
#
# COMPACT_ATOMS: atom_id res chain seq x y z
N MET A 1 -19.31 -10.01 7.19
CA MET A 1 -19.42 -8.58 7.53
C MET A 1 -20.32 -8.44 8.75
N ALA A 2 -19.99 -7.55 9.70
CA ALA A 2 -20.88 -7.27 10.83
C ALA A 2 -22.18 -6.62 10.32
N ALA A 3 -23.33 -7.02 10.86
CA ALA A 3 -24.60 -6.40 10.49
C ALA A 3 -24.62 -4.93 10.97
N LEU A 4 -24.99 -4.01 10.08
CA LEU A 4 -25.16 -2.60 10.43
C LEU A 4 -26.45 -2.39 11.24
N PRO A 5 -26.49 -1.40 12.16
CA PRO A 5 -27.68 -1.11 12.96
C PRO A 5 -28.85 -0.68 12.07
N LYS A 6 -30.07 -1.07 12.47
CA LYS A 6 -31.29 -0.74 11.73
C LYS A 6 -31.94 0.56 12.18
N ASN A 7 -31.60 1.08 13.36
CA ASN A 7 -32.06 2.38 13.85
C ASN A 7 -30.87 3.30 14.11
N ILE A 8 -30.71 4.36 13.32
CA ILE A 8 -29.60 5.31 13.42
C ILE A 8 -30.08 6.66 13.92
N GLY A 9 -29.44 7.16 14.97
CA GLY A 9 -29.62 8.49 15.49
C GLY A 9 -28.64 9.47 14.85
N TRP A 10 -29.10 10.66 14.47
CA TRP A 10 -28.25 11.73 13.96
C TRP A 10 -28.56 13.07 14.62
N ILE A 11 -27.56 13.70 15.23
CA ILE A 11 -27.70 14.97 15.93
C ILE A 11 -26.77 16.02 15.31
N GLY A 12 -27.35 17.08 14.74
CA GLY A 12 -26.61 18.12 14.03
C GLY A 12 -26.59 17.87 12.51
N LEU A 13 -27.40 18.63 11.78
CA LEU A 13 -27.64 18.57 10.33
C LEU A 13 -27.15 19.85 9.64
N GLY A 14 -26.06 20.44 10.14
CA GLY A 14 -25.42 21.59 9.53
C GLY A 14 -24.70 21.26 8.21
N LEU A 15 -23.80 22.15 7.78
CA LEU A 15 -23.08 22.06 6.50
C LEU A 15 -22.33 20.73 6.28
N MET A 16 -21.86 20.09 7.34
CA MET A 16 -21.24 18.76 7.27
C MET A 16 -22.25 17.65 7.60
N GLY A 17 -23.08 17.85 8.63
CA GLY A 17 -23.95 16.81 9.16
C GLY A 17 -25.00 16.33 8.17
N LEU A 18 -25.71 17.24 7.49
CA LEU A 18 -26.75 16.89 6.53
C LEU A 18 -26.24 16.06 5.34
N PRO A 19 -25.18 16.46 4.61
CA PRO A 19 -24.67 15.63 3.51
C PRO A 19 -24.11 14.27 3.98
N MET A 20 -23.51 14.21 5.18
CA MET A 20 -23.09 12.93 5.77
C MET A 20 -24.28 12.00 6.04
N ALA A 21 -25.33 12.51 6.69
CA ALA A 21 -26.55 11.76 6.97
C ALA A 21 -27.26 11.28 5.69
N ARG A 22 -27.31 12.12 4.64
CA ARG A 22 -27.83 11.75 3.32
C ARG A 22 -27.07 10.60 2.67
N ASN A 23 -25.75 10.54 2.86
CA ASN A 23 -24.94 9.46 2.32
C ASN A 23 -25.20 8.13 3.03
N LEU A 24 -25.43 8.14 4.35
CA LEU A 24 -25.90 6.95 5.05
C LEU A 24 -27.28 6.50 4.54
N LEU A 25 -28.25 7.42 4.47
CA LEU A 25 -29.61 7.12 4.01
C LEU A 25 -29.63 6.46 2.62
N LYS A 26 -28.75 6.89 1.71
CA LYS A 26 -28.67 6.36 0.34
C LYS A 26 -28.02 4.98 0.27
N LYS A 27 -27.06 4.68 1.14
CA LYS A 27 -26.23 3.46 1.03
C LYS A 27 -26.64 2.35 1.99
N MET A 28 -27.47 2.66 2.98
CA MET A 28 -28.00 1.68 3.91
C MET A 28 -29.27 1.03 3.40
N ASP A 29 -29.53 -0.18 3.88
CA ASP A 29 -30.69 -1.00 3.52
C ASP A 29 -32.01 -0.23 3.68
N ASP A 30 -32.99 -0.55 2.84
CA ASP A 30 -34.30 0.12 2.78
C ASP A 30 -35.14 -0.01 4.07
N ASP A 31 -34.83 -0.97 4.93
CA ASP A 31 -35.47 -1.12 6.24
C ASP A 31 -34.82 -0.29 7.36
N THR A 32 -33.67 0.37 7.09
CA THR A 32 -32.98 1.23 8.06
C THR A 32 -33.78 2.50 8.34
N GLN A 33 -33.99 2.81 9.62
CA GLN A 33 -34.68 4.00 10.11
C GLN A 33 -33.69 5.02 10.68
N PHE A 34 -33.95 6.31 10.45
CA PHE A 34 -33.15 7.44 10.92
C PHE A 34 -33.97 8.31 11.87
N PHE A 35 -33.42 8.63 13.03
CA PHE A 35 -34.03 9.50 14.04
C PHE A 35 -33.15 10.72 14.21
N VAL A 36 -33.68 11.91 13.90
CA VAL A 36 -32.83 13.09 13.72
C VAL A 36 -33.25 14.29 14.55
N PHE A 37 -32.26 15.04 14.99
CA PHE A 37 -32.45 16.29 15.70
C PHE A 37 -31.41 17.34 15.28
N ASP A 38 -31.88 18.57 15.12
CA ASP A 38 -31.06 19.78 15.02
C ASP A 38 -31.78 20.88 15.82
N VAL A 39 -31.04 21.89 16.27
CA VAL A 39 -31.64 23.06 16.94
C VAL A 39 -32.42 23.95 15.95
N MET A 40 -32.09 23.84 14.66
CA MET A 40 -32.78 24.51 13.56
C MET A 40 -33.74 23.55 12.86
N GLN A 41 -34.98 24.01 12.64
CA GLN A 41 -36.02 23.18 12.01
C GLN A 41 -35.76 22.91 10.52
N GLU A 42 -35.25 23.91 9.80
CA GLU A 42 -35.04 23.85 8.34
C GLU A 42 -34.23 22.61 7.86
N PRO A 43 -33.06 22.28 8.42
CA PRO A 43 -32.31 21.09 8.00
C PRO A 43 -32.98 19.76 8.39
N ILE A 44 -33.81 19.75 9.44
CA ILE A 44 -34.62 18.57 9.80
C ILE A 44 -35.66 18.32 8.71
N ASP A 45 -36.43 19.34 8.34
CA ASP A 45 -37.48 19.24 7.33
C ASP A 45 -36.90 18.78 5.98
N ALA A 46 -35.73 19.32 5.61
CA ALA A 46 -35.01 18.91 4.41
C ALA A 46 -34.63 17.42 4.44
N PHE A 47 -34.12 16.91 5.55
CA PHE A 47 -33.70 15.50 5.62
C PHE A 47 -34.89 14.53 5.73
N VAL A 48 -35.96 14.94 6.42
CA VAL A 48 -37.22 14.17 6.46
C VAL A 48 -37.81 14.02 5.05
N ALA A 49 -37.78 15.08 4.25
CA ALA A 49 -38.24 15.05 2.86
C ALA A 49 -37.42 14.08 1.98
N ASP A 50 -36.11 13.94 2.23
CA ASP A 50 -35.26 12.99 1.50
C ASP A 50 -35.52 11.53 1.89
N GLY A 51 -36.07 11.29 3.09
CA GLY A 51 -36.15 9.99 3.74
C GLY A 51 -37.16 8.99 3.18
N ASN A 52 -38.14 9.43 2.39
CA ASN A 52 -39.27 8.61 1.90
C ASN A 52 -39.93 7.77 3.02
N GLY A 53 -40.12 8.36 4.20
CA GLY A 53 -40.73 7.70 5.37
C GLY A 53 -39.75 6.97 6.30
N ARG A 54 -38.44 6.93 5.96
CA ARG A 54 -37.38 6.34 6.80
C ARG A 54 -36.73 7.32 7.78
N VAL A 55 -36.99 8.63 7.65
CA VAL A 55 -36.36 9.67 8.48
C VAL A 55 -37.43 10.32 9.35
N HIS A 56 -37.19 10.32 10.66
CA HIS A 56 -38.13 10.73 11.70
C HIS A 56 -37.56 11.89 12.51
N ALA A 57 -38.23 13.03 12.50
CA ALA A 57 -37.87 14.17 13.34
C ALA A 57 -38.08 13.84 14.82
N CYS A 58 -37.11 14.22 15.65
CA CYS A 58 -37.17 14.16 17.10
C CYS A 58 -37.15 15.57 17.69
N SER A 59 -37.67 15.72 18.90
CA SER A 59 -37.77 16.98 19.64
C SER A 59 -36.53 17.29 20.50
N SER A 60 -35.66 16.31 20.71
CA SER A 60 -34.45 16.44 21.53
C SER A 60 -33.41 15.34 21.22
N SER A 61 -32.19 15.54 21.70
CA SER A 61 -31.11 14.53 21.64
C SER A 61 -31.46 13.27 22.42
N LYS A 62 -32.19 13.40 23.54
CA LYS A 62 -32.73 12.29 24.32
C LYS A 62 -33.69 11.45 23.48
N GLU A 63 -34.61 12.07 22.76
CA GLU A 63 -35.60 11.32 21.96
C GLU A 63 -34.91 10.55 20.81
N VAL A 64 -33.87 11.15 20.19
CA VAL A 64 -33.01 10.43 19.24
C VAL A 64 -32.40 9.19 19.91
N ALA A 65 -31.87 9.36 21.12
CA ALA A 65 -31.26 8.26 21.87
C ALA A 65 -32.27 7.17 22.26
N ASP A 66 -33.50 7.51 22.62
CA ASP A 66 -34.54 6.55 22.99
C ASP A 66 -34.92 5.63 21.80
N LYS A 67 -34.80 6.11 20.56
CA LYS A 67 -35.31 5.44 19.35
C LYS A 67 -34.25 4.77 18.48
N SER A 68 -32.96 5.00 18.73
CA SER A 68 -31.85 4.52 17.88
C SER A 68 -30.96 3.50 18.56
N ASP A 69 -30.29 2.64 17.80
CA ASP A 69 -29.32 1.64 18.29
C ASP A 69 -27.90 2.23 18.34
N LEU A 70 -27.61 3.18 17.44
CA LEU A 70 -26.33 3.87 17.30
C LEU A 70 -26.59 5.35 17.02
N ILE A 71 -25.79 6.23 17.62
CA ILE A 71 -25.98 7.69 17.53
C ILE A 71 -24.72 8.35 16.99
N LEU A 72 -24.87 9.19 15.97
CA LEU A 72 -23.82 10.09 15.50
C LEU A 72 -24.17 11.54 15.85
N SER A 73 -23.15 12.34 16.20
CA SER A 73 -23.28 13.78 16.35
C SER A 73 -22.25 14.55 15.50
N MET A 74 -22.65 15.71 14.97
CA MET A 74 -21.80 16.56 14.13
C MET A 74 -22.14 18.04 14.35
N VAL A 75 -21.52 18.65 15.37
CA VAL A 75 -21.84 20.01 15.84
C VAL A 75 -20.59 20.91 15.89
N PRO A 76 -20.75 22.26 16.00
CA PRO A 76 -19.65 23.18 15.71
C PRO A 76 -18.50 23.22 16.75
N GLU A 77 -18.80 23.06 18.05
CA GLU A 77 -17.86 23.33 19.15
C GLU A 77 -18.11 22.43 20.37
N GLY A 78 -17.16 22.38 21.30
CA GLY A 78 -17.25 21.57 22.52
C GLY A 78 -18.44 21.91 23.42
N SER A 79 -18.80 23.19 23.52
CA SER A 79 -20.02 23.63 24.23
C SER A 79 -21.28 22.96 23.67
N HIS A 80 -21.39 22.86 22.34
CA HIS A 80 -22.50 22.20 21.66
C HIS A 80 -22.49 20.69 21.89
N VAL A 81 -21.32 20.04 21.84
CA VAL A 81 -21.20 18.61 22.18
C VAL A 81 -21.64 18.36 23.63
N ARG A 82 -21.25 19.21 24.58
CA ARG A 82 -21.77 19.14 25.95
C ARG A 82 -23.29 19.27 26.00
N SER A 83 -23.87 20.20 25.24
CA SER A 83 -25.32 20.33 25.18
C SER A 83 -26.01 19.10 24.58
N VAL A 84 -25.46 18.50 23.53
CA VAL A 84 -25.99 17.28 22.90
C VAL A 84 -26.02 16.13 23.90
N TYR A 85 -24.93 15.90 24.64
CA TYR A 85 -24.82 14.71 25.48
C TYR A 85 -25.26 14.92 26.93
N LEU A 86 -24.96 16.08 27.53
CA LEU A 86 -24.99 16.29 28.98
C LEU A 86 -26.10 17.22 29.46
N THR A 87 -26.91 17.82 28.57
CA THR A 87 -28.02 18.67 29.02
C THR A 87 -29.00 17.84 29.82
N PRO A 88 -29.34 18.25 31.05
CA PRO A 88 -30.39 17.60 31.82
C PRO A 88 -31.70 17.50 31.01
N GLU A 89 -32.43 16.40 31.21
CA GLU A 89 -33.73 16.08 30.58
C GLU A 89 -33.77 15.93 29.04
N THR A 90 -32.84 16.53 28.30
CA THR A 90 -32.91 16.64 26.83
C THR A 90 -31.66 16.14 26.09
N GLY A 91 -30.53 15.96 26.79
CA GLY A 91 -29.30 15.40 26.24
C GLY A 91 -29.38 13.89 26.03
N VAL A 92 -28.45 13.33 25.27
CA VAL A 92 -28.34 11.88 25.02
C VAL A 92 -28.33 11.09 26.33
N LEU A 93 -27.53 11.51 27.32
CA LEU A 93 -27.40 10.82 28.62
C LEU A 93 -28.62 10.94 29.53
N ALA A 94 -29.64 11.75 29.17
CA ALA A 94 -30.91 11.74 29.87
C ALA A 94 -31.78 10.52 29.50
N SER A 95 -31.38 9.72 28.50
CA SER A 95 -32.11 8.51 28.09
C SER A 95 -31.84 7.34 29.02
N ASN A 96 -32.91 6.63 29.41
CA ASN A 96 -32.80 5.38 30.17
C ASN A 96 -32.53 4.15 29.28
N HIS A 97 -32.33 4.35 27.98
CA HIS A 97 -32.21 3.28 26.98
C HIS A 97 -30.84 3.31 26.29
N LEU A 98 -29.75 3.60 27.02
CA LEU A 98 -28.40 3.69 26.43
C LEU A 98 -27.58 2.40 26.54
N ASP A 99 -28.02 1.42 27.32
CA ASP A 99 -27.24 0.21 27.59
C ASP A 99 -26.80 -0.48 26.29
N SER A 100 -25.49 -0.72 26.17
CA SER A 100 -24.81 -1.33 25.01
C SER A 100 -24.81 -0.53 23.70
N LYS A 101 -25.36 0.69 23.68
CA LYS A 101 -25.37 1.55 22.49
C LYS A 101 -23.97 2.11 22.16
N ILE A 102 -23.81 2.46 20.89
CA ILE A 102 -22.61 3.09 20.35
C ILE A 102 -22.91 4.56 20.06
N LEU A 103 -22.07 5.44 20.59
CA LEU A 103 -22.12 6.88 20.43
C LEU A 103 -20.86 7.34 19.69
N ILE A 104 -21.03 8.09 18.61
CA ILE A 104 -19.92 8.58 17.77
C ILE A 104 -20.03 10.09 17.64
N ASP A 105 -19.05 10.83 18.16
CA ASP A 105 -18.96 12.28 17.94
C ASP A 105 -17.98 12.56 16.79
N CYS A 106 -18.51 13.11 15.69
CA CYS A 106 -17.73 13.48 14.51
C CYS A 106 -17.25 14.94 14.55
N SER A 107 -17.58 15.67 15.61
CA SER A 107 -17.25 17.07 15.79
C SER A 107 -15.75 17.28 16.01
N THR A 108 -15.23 18.46 15.65
CA THR A 108 -13.86 18.87 16.01
C THR A 108 -13.90 19.79 17.22
N ILE A 109 -13.49 19.27 18.38
CA ILE A 109 -13.60 19.91 19.71
C ILE A 109 -12.31 19.73 20.52
N ASP A 110 -12.25 20.31 21.72
CA ASP A 110 -11.17 20.04 22.67
C ASP A 110 -11.25 18.61 23.23
N THR A 111 -10.08 18.02 23.51
CA THR A 111 -9.99 16.66 24.06
C THR A 111 -10.63 16.56 25.44
N ALA A 112 -10.55 17.60 26.26
CA ALA A 112 -11.13 17.63 27.61
C ALA A 112 -12.65 17.47 27.61
N THR A 113 -13.35 18.10 26.65
CA THR A 113 -14.80 17.95 26.49
C THR A 113 -15.17 16.56 26.02
N SER A 114 -14.47 16.01 25.02
CA SER A 114 -14.70 14.64 24.54
C SER A 114 -14.50 13.61 25.67
N LEU A 115 -13.43 13.76 26.46
CA LEU A 115 -13.16 12.92 27.62
C LEU A 115 -14.22 13.07 28.71
N ALA A 116 -14.69 14.29 28.99
CA ALA A 116 -15.76 14.51 29.96
C ALA A 116 -17.08 13.84 29.55
N VAL A 117 -17.42 13.85 28.25
CA VAL A 117 -18.61 13.14 27.74
C VAL A 117 -18.42 11.63 27.86
N ARG A 118 -17.27 11.09 27.45
CA ARG A 118 -16.94 9.67 27.63
C ARG A 118 -17.05 9.24 29.09
N ASP A 119 -16.47 10.01 30.02
CA ASP A 119 -16.47 9.69 31.44
C ASP A 119 -17.88 9.73 32.03
N ALA A 120 -18.72 10.67 31.57
CA ALA A 120 -20.13 10.69 31.94
C ALA A 120 -20.89 9.47 31.38
N CYS A 121 -20.60 9.03 30.15
CA CYS A 121 -21.15 7.79 29.60
C CYS A 121 -20.79 6.59 30.49
N ILE A 122 -19.51 6.45 30.85
CA ILE A 122 -19.02 5.34 31.69
C ILE A 122 -19.67 5.38 33.09
N ALA A 123 -19.81 6.58 33.68
CA ALA A 123 -20.36 6.74 35.02
C ALA A 123 -21.87 6.46 35.12
N GLN A 124 -22.64 6.85 34.10
CA GLN A 124 -24.11 6.72 34.11
C GLN A 124 -24.59 5.43 33.41
N HIS A 125 -23.89 4.99 32.37
CA HIS A 125 -24.23 3.84 31.55
C HIS A 125 -22.97 3.03 31.17
N PRO A 126 -22.42 2.21 32.09
CA PRO A 126 -21.10 1.57 31.94
C PRO A 126 -20.90 0.70 30.68
N GLN A 127 -21.99 0.23 30.07
CA GLN A 127 -21.96 -0.58 28.84
C GLN A 127 -22.06 0.26 27.55
N THR A 128 -22.31 1.57 27.67
CA THR A 128 -22.35 2.49 26.53
C THR A 128 -20.94 2.77 26.06
N ARG A 129 -20.74 2.74 24.74
CA ARG A 129 -19.43 2.95 24.12
C ARG A 129 -19.43 4.27 23.38
N PHE A 130 -18.45 5.12 23.68
CA PHE A 130 -18.31 6.45 23.10
C PHE A 130 -17.00 6.57 22.32
N TYR A 131 -17.07 7.06 21.09
CA TYR A 131 -15.93 7.23 20.19
C TYR A 131 -15.90 8.65 19.62
N ASP A 132 -14.73 9.26 19.61
CA ASP A 132 -14.46 10.45 18.78
C ASP A 132 -14.04 10.02 17.37
N ALA A 133 -14.63 10.64 16.35
CA ALA A 133 -14.38 10.34 14.94
C ALA A 133 -14.37 11.61 14.07
N PRO A 134 -13.58 12.65 14.39
CA PRO A 134 -13.53 13.87 13.59
C PRO A 134 -13.15 13.60 12.13
N VAL A 135 -13.63 14.49 11.26
CA VAL A 135 -13.53 14.33 9.80
C VAL A 135 -12.61 15.35 9.13
N SER A 136 -12.03 14.97 7.98
CA SER A 136 -11.34 15.87 7.05
C SER A 136 -11.89 15.70 5.63
N GLY A 137 -11.89 16.78 4.84
CA GLY A 137 -12.40 16.80 3.45
C GLY A 137 -13.42 17.90 3.12
N GLY A 138 -13.94 18.60 4.13
CA GLY A 138 -14.87 19.73 3.96
C GLY A 138 -16.23 19.34 3.35
N VAL A 139 -17.05 20.34 3.00
CA VAL A 139 -18.42 20.14 2.52
C VAL A 139 -18.45 19.31 1.22
N LYS A 140 -17.56 19.61 0.26
CA LYS A 140 -17.45 18.85 -0.99
C LYS A 140 -17.16 17.36 -0.74
N GLY A 141 -16.25 17.05 0.20
CA GLY A 141 -15.94 15.68 0.59
C GLY A 141 -17.10 14.99 1.31
N ALA A 142 -17.86 15.73 2.12
CA ALA A 142 -19.04 15.23 2.81
C ALA A 142 -20.16 14.88 1.83
N GLU A 143 -20.40 15.71 0.82
CA GLU A 143 -21.37 15.46 -0.25
C GLU A 143 -20.96 14.24 -1.10
N ALA A 144 -19.69 14.13 -1.45
CA ALA A 144 -19.14 13.06 -2.27
C ALA A 144 -18.91 11.73 -1.53
N ALA A 145 -19.12 11.68 -0.21
CA ALA A 145 -18.78 10.55 0.66
C ALA A 145 -17.29 10.13 0.60
N THR A 146 -16.39 11.09 0.47
CA THR A 146 -14.92 10.88 0.39
C THR A 146 -14.18 11.46 1.58
N LEU A 147 -14.86 11.61 2.72
CA LEU A 147 -14.25 12.09 3.94
C LEU A 147 -13.17 11.13 4.45
N THR A 148 -12.22 11.70 5.17
CA THR A 148 -11.30 10.94 6.02
C THR A 148 -11.78 11.01 7.47
N PHE A 149 -11.96 9.87 8.12
CA PHE A 149 -12.30 9.76 9.54
C PHE A 149 -11.06 9.40 10.35
N MET A 150 -10.84 10.12 11.44
CA MET A 150 -9.79 9.85 12.43
C MET A 150 -10.47 9.30 13.68
N LEU A 151 -10.55 7.97 13.78
CA LEU A 151 -11.37 7.28 14.77
C LEU A 151 -10.56 6.96 16.03
N GLY A 152 -10.93 7.52 17.17
CA GLY A 152 -10.41 7.22 18.50
C GLY A 152 -10.82 5.82 18.99
N ILE A 153 -10.34 4.79 18.30
CA ILE A 153 -10.49 3.39 18.67
C ILE A 153 -9.15 2.64 18.67
N ALA A 154 -8.95 1.77 19.67
CA ALA A 154 -7.83 0.84 19.69
C ALA A 154 -7.97 -0.20 18.57
N ARG A 155 -6.86 -0.58 17.93
CA ARG A 155 -6.87 -1.60 16.86
C ARG A 155 -7.40 -2.96 17.31
N THR A 156 -7.31 -3.26 18.60
CA THR A 156 -7.80 -4.49 19.22
C THR A 156 -9.28 -4.43 19.63
N SER A 157 -9.96 -3.30 19.43
CA SER A 157 -11.36 -3.15 19.83
C SER A 157 -12.28 -4.02 18.96
N PRO A 158 -13.24 -4.76 19.56
CA PRO A 158 -14.18 -5.57 18.81
C PRO A 158 -15.14 -4.75 17.93
N ASP A 159 -15.26 -3.45 18.18
CA ASP A 159 -16.14 -2.55 17.43
C ASP A 159 -15.50 -2.01 16.15
N LEU A 160 -14.18 -2.15 15.99
CA LEU A 160 -13.47 -1.59 14.84
C LEU A 160 -14.04 -2.06 13.48
N PRO A 161 -14.35 -3.36 13.26
CA PRO A 161 -14.95 -3.80 11.99
C PRO A 161 -16.31 -3.16 11.70
N LEU A 162 -17.16 -3.04 12.72
CA LEU A 162 -18.50 -2.42 12.60
C LEU A 162 -18.37 -0.93 12.28
N LEU A 163 -17.57 -0.20 13.05
CA LEU A 163 -17.37 1.24 12.87
C LEU A 163 -16.70 1.55 11.53
N THR A 164 -15.73 0.74 11.11
CA THR A 164 -15.09 0.91 9.79
C THR A 164 -16.11 0.73 8.67
N THR A 165 -16.96 -0.29 8.76
CA THR A 165 -18.00 -0.56 7.76
C THR A 165 -19.03 0.58 7.70
N LEU A 166 -19.45 1.10 8.86
CA LEU A 166 -20.39 2.20 8.96
C LEU A 166 -19.81 3.52 8.42
N LEU A 167 -18.61 3.90 8.86
CA LEU A 167 -17.99 5.17 8.49
C LEU A 167 -17.59 5.20 7.02
N ASN A 168 -17.27 4.05 6.41
CA ASN A 168 -17.04 3.93 4.97
C ASN A 168 -18.27 4.26 4.09
N GLN A 169 -19.46 4.38 4.68
CA GLN A 169 -20.63 4.89 3.95
C GLN A 169 -20.53 6.39 3.70
N MET A 170 -19.76 7.13 4.51
CA MET A 170 -19.62 8.59 4.44
C MET A 170 -18.20 9.05 4.09
N GLY A 171 -17.24 8.13 4.04
CA GLY A 171 -15.84 8.42 3.77
C GLY A 171 -15.11 7.26 3.11
N THR A 172 -13.88 7.52 2.67
CA THR A 172 -13.03 6.53 1.99
C THR A 172 -11.84 6.08 2.82
N ASN A 173 -11.41 6.91 3.79
CA ASN A 173 -10.23 6.62 4.62
C ASN A 173 -10.63 6.63 6.10
N ILE A 174 -10.50 5.49 6.77
CA ILE A 174 -10.81 5.34 8.20
C ILE A 174 -9.52 4.98 8.94
N PHE A 175 -9.00 5.91 9.75
CA PHE A 175 -7.78 5.70 10.53
C PHE A 175 -8.13 5.39 11.99
N PRO A 176 -7.88 4.17 12.51
CA PRO A 176 -7.94 3.91 13.94
C PRO A 176 -6.73 4.56 14.63
N CYS A 177 -6.98 5.67 15.31
CA CYS A 177 -5.97 6.54 15.94
C CYS A 177 -5.53 6.08 17.34
N GLY A 178 -6.12 5.02 17.90
CA GLY A 178 -5.83 4.52 19.24
C GLY A 178 -6.94 4.87 20.24
N GLY A 179 -6.64 4.93 21.53
CA GLY A 179 -7.66 5.15 22.56
C GLY A 179 -8.46 6.46 22.45
N ALA A 180 -9.35 6.68 23.41
CA ALA A 180 -10.23 7.85 23.45
C ALA A 180 -9.49 9.18 23.25
N SER A 181 -10.11 10.10 22.52
CA SER A 181 -9.63 11.44 22.13
C SER A 181 -8.48 11.46 21.12
N LEU A 182 -7.88 10.31 20.76
CA LEU A 182 -6.76 10.30 19.82
C LEU A 182 -7.18 10.59 18.37
N GLY A 183 -8.46 10.41 18.02
CA GLY A 183 -9.00 10.90 16.76
C GLY A 183 -8.97 12.44 16.69
N LEU A 184 -9.42 13.10 17.76
CA LEU A 184 -9.30 14.56 17.93
C LEU A 184 -7.86 15.03 17.91
N VAL A 185 -6.95 14.37 18.63
CA VAL A 185 -5.52 14.73 18.60
C VAL A 185 -4.97 14.67 17.17
N ALA A 186 -5.25 13.60 16.42
CA ALA A 186 -4.82 13.48 15.03
C ALA A 186 -5.37 14.62 14.16
N LYS A 187 -6.64 14.96 14.32
CA LYS A 187 -7.29 16.06 13.59
C LYS A 187 -6.66 17.42 13.90
N LEU A 188 -6.45 17.72 15.17
CA LEU A 188 -5.88 18.98 15.62
C LEU A 188 -4.43 19.13 15.14
N CYS A 189 -3.62 18.06 15.23
CA CYS A 189 -2.27 18.04 14.68
C CYS A 189 -2.24 18.28 13.17
N ASN A 190 -3.14 17.63 12.42
CA ASN A 190 -3.26 17.84 10.97
C ASN A 190 -3.59 19.30 10.64
N ASN A 191 -4.58 19.88 11.31
CA ASN A 191 -5.02 21.24 11.02
C ASN A 191 -4.00 22.30 11.46
N TYR A 192 -3.30 22.09 12.59
CA TYR A 192 -2.18 22.91 13.01
C TYR A 192 -1.05 22.93 11.96
N CYS A 193 -0.62 21.73 11.51
CA CYS A 193 0.42 21.61 10.49
C CYS A 193 -0.01 22.25 9.17
N SER A 194 -1.23 21.95 8.71
CA SER A 194 -1.83 22.54 7.51
C SER A 194 -1.87 24.07 7.56
N GLY A 195 -2.26 24.65 8.70
CA GLY A 195 -2.29 26.09 8.90
C GLY A 195 -0.90 26.72 8.84
N LEU A 196 0.11 26.11 9.48
CA LEU A 196 1.50 26.59 9.40
C LEU A 196 2.06 26.53 7.98
N ILE A 197 1.81 25.43 7.25
CA ILE A 197 2.23 25.31 5.85
C ILE A 197 1.56 26.39 4.99
N ALA A 198 0.29 26.73 5.24
CA ALA A 198 -0.40 27.80 4.52
C ALA A 198 0.21 29.18 4.77
N ILE A 199 0.58 29.49 6.02
CA ILE A 199 1.31 30.73 6.35
C ILE A 199 2.66 30.74 5.64
N ALA A 200 3.47 29.69 5.82
CA ALA A 200 4.81 29.61 5.22
C ALA A 200 4.79 29.68 3.69
N THR A 201 3.83 28.99 3.05
CA THR A 201 3.63 29.07 1.59
C THR A 201 3.26 30.48 1.16
N SER A 202 2.36 31.15 1.90
CA SER A 202 1.96 32.52 1.61
C SER A 202 3.13 33.49 1.70
N GLU A 203 3.93 33.40 2.77
CA GLU A 203 5.11 34.25 2.99
C GLU A 203 6.17 34.01 1.92
N ALA A 204 6.52 32.76 1.65
CA ALA A 204 7.56 32.41 0.69
C ALA A 204 7.19 32.81 -0.74
N MET A 205 5.93 32.59 -1.13
CA MET A 205 5.42 33.06 -2.43
C MET A 205 5.45 34.60 -2.51
N ASN A 206 5.07 35.30 -1.44
CA ASN A 206 5.10 36.75 -1.41
C ASN A 206 6.53 37.30 -1.56
N ILE A 207 7.51 36.71 -0.87
CA ILE A 207 8.93 37.09 -1.00
C ILE A 207 9.42 36.90 -2.44
N GLY A 208 9.14 35.76 -3.05
CA GLY A 208 9.55 35.47 -4.42
C GLY A 208 8.93 36.45 -5.43
N MET A 209 7.62 36.68 -5.32
CA MET A 209 6.90 37.62 -6.19
C MET A 209 7.37 39.06 -6.00
N ALA A 210 7.58 39.51 -4.77
CA ALA A 210 8.14 40.83 -4.48
C ALA A 210 9.57 41.01 -5.01
N SER A 211 10.30 39.90 -5.17
CA SER A 211 11.63 39.88 -5.79
C SER A 211 11.59 39.84 -7.34
N GLY A 212 10.39 39.90 -7.95
CA GLY A 212 10.20 39.90 -9.40
C GLY A 212 10.10 38.52 -10.04
N MET A 213 9.87 37.47 -9.24
CA MET A 213 9.69 36.11 -9.75
C MET A 213 8.26 35.86 -10.19
N ASP A 214 8.09 35.23 -11.35
CA ASP A 214 6.81 34.69 -11.78
C ASP A 214 6.35 33.61 -10.77
N PRO A 215 5.18 33.76 -10.13
CA PRO A 215 4.73 32.82 -9.13
C PRO A 215 4.53 31.39 -9.66
N ARG A 216 4.29 31.21 -10.97
CA ARG A 216 4.18 29.87 -11.58
C ARG A 216 5.51 29.13 -11.56
N VAL A 217 6.60 29.85 -11.85
CA VAL A 217 7.95 29.29 -11.79
C VAL A 217 8.27 28.88 -10.37
N LEU A 218 7.98 29.73 -9.38
CA LEU A 218 8.24 29.41 -7.98
C LEU A 218 7.41 28.23 -7.49
N ALA A 219 6.14 28.16 -7.86
CA ALA A 219 5.27 27.03 -7.53
C ALA A 219 5.77 25.72 -8.17
N ASN A 220 6.25 25.74 -9.42
CA ASN A 220 6.87 24.58 -10.06
C ASN A 220 8.15 24.13 -9.33
N ILE A 221 8.98 25.08 -8.86
CA ILE A 221 10.17 24.77 -8.04
C ILE A 221 9.75 24.10 -6.74
N PHE A 222 8.80 24.68 -6.00
CA PHE A 222 8.36 24.09 -4.73
C PHE A 222 7.71 22.71 -4.95
N HIS A 223 6.93 22.51 -6.01
CA HIS A 223 6.29 21.24 -6.34
C HIS A 223 7.28 20.08 -6.49
N THR A 224 8.49 20.36 -6.98
CA THR A 224 9.54 19.35 -7.23
C THR A 224 10.65 19.33 -6.17
N SER A 225 10.57 20.21 -5.17
CA SER A 225 11.59 20.39 -4.14
C SER A 225 11.08 20.02 -2.76
N THR A 226 11.91 20.20 -1.73
CA THR A 226 11.58 19.91 -0.33
C THR A 226 10.50 20.80 0.29
N ALA A 227 10.07 21.86 -0.42
CA ALA A 227 8.96 22.72 -0.03
C ALA A 227 7.58 22.20 -0.50
N GLN A 228 7.54 21.05 -1.19
CA GLN A 228 6.31 20.46 -1.70
C GLN A 228 5.29 20.22 -0.58
N SER A 229 4.04 20.60 -0.83
CA SER A 229 2.93 20.35 0.08
C SER A 229 1.59 20.35 -0.64
N SER A 230 0.58 19.68 -0.06
CA SER A 230 -0.79 19.73 -0.58
C SER A 230 -1.38 21.14 -0.57
N ILE A 231 -0.91 22.02 0.33
CA ILE A 231 -1.37 23.42 0.34
C ILE A 231 -0.87 24.15 -0.88
N LEU A 232 0.42 24.03 -1.23
CA LEU A 232 0.92 24.62 -2.47
C LEU A 232 0.23 24.01 -3.69
N ASP A 233 0.17 22.68 -3.75
CA ASP A 233 -0.19 21.99 -4.98
C ASP A 233 -1.70 22.09 -5.27
N ASP A 234 -2.56 21.86 -4.29
CA ASP A 234 -4.02 21.76 -4.47
C ASP A 234 -4.78 22.99 -3.97
N TRP A 235 -4.21 23.72 -3.04
CA TRP A 235 -4.90 24.79 -2.31
C TRP A 235 -4.07 26.07 -2.27
N CYS A 236 -3.33 26.35 -3.35
CA CYS A 236 -2.34 27.42 -3.35
C CYS A 236 -2.99 28.73 -2.91
N PRO A 237 -2.41 29.45 -1.93
CA PRO A 237 -3.01 30.68 -1.42
C PRO A 237 -2.87 31.85 -2.40
N VAL A 238 -2.03 31.73 -3.44
CA VAL A 238 -1.91 32.75 -4.50
C VAL A 238 -3.00 32.54 -5.56
N PRO A 239 -3.84 33.56 -5.83
CA PRO A 239 -4.92 33.44 -6.81
C PRO A 239 -4.43 33.02 -8.20
N GLY A 240 -5.14 32.07 -8.80
CA GLY A 240 -4.93 31.66 -10.19
C GLY A 240 -3.86 30.60 -10.42
N LEU A 241 -3.12 30.15 -9.40
CA LEU A 241 -2.16 29.02 -9.51
C LEU A 241 -2.82 27.65 -9.33
N SER A 242 -3.88 27.58 -8.54
CA SER A 242 -4.73 26.38 -8.40
C SER A 242 -6.16 26.75 -8.79
N PRO A 243 -6.62 26.46 -10.02
CA PRO A 243 -7.91 26.95 -10.54
C PRO A 243 -9.13 26.57 -9.69
N ASP A 244 -9.11 25.36 -9.10
CA ASP A 244 -10.23 24.85 -8.28
C ASP A 244 -10.17 25.29 -6.81
N ALA A 245 -9.06 25.93 -6.39
CA ALA A 245 -8.87 26.37 -5.02
C ALA A 245 -9.68 27.64 -4.74
N PRO A 246 -10.14 27.86 -3.49
CA PRO A 246 -10.87 29.06 -3.10
C PRO A 246 -10.14 30.36 -3.47
N ALA A 247 -8.80 30.41 -3.36
CA ALA A 247 -8.00 31.59 -3.70
C ALA A 247 -8.24 32.09 -5.14
N SER A 248 -8.47 31.17 -6.09
CA SER A 248 -8.77 31.50 -7.49
C SER A 248 -10.22 31.96 -7.72
N ASN A 249 -11.06 31.94 -6.69
CA ASN A 249 -12.44 32.41 -6.71
C ASN A 249 -12.71 33.42 -5.58
N GLY A 250 -11.77 34.35 -5.38
CA GLY A 250 -11.89 35.41 -4.38
C GLY A 250 -11.92 34.92 -2.93
N TYR A 251 -11.41 33.72 -2.67
CA TYR A 251 -11.43 33.01 -1.37
C TYR A 251 -12.84 32.66 -0.88
N ALA A 252 -13.84 32.64 -1.76
CA ALA A 252 -15.20 32.27 -1.38
C ALA A 252 -15.33 30.76 -1.09
N GLY A 253 -16.11 30.42 -0.06
CA GLY A 253 -16.36 29.04 0.35
C GLY A 253 -15.17 28.41 1.10
N GLY A 254 -14.90 27.14 0.83
CA GLY A 254 -13.77 26.43 1.44
C GLY A 254 -13.87 26.25 2.96
N PHE A 255 -12.72 26.26 3.63
CA PHE A 255 -12.61 26.12 5.08
C PHE A 255 -12.39 27.51 5.70
N ARG A 256 -13.46 28.09 6.27
CA ARG A 256 -13.47 29.49 6.72
C ARG A 256 -12.35 29.81 7.70
N ILE A 257 -11.78 31.00 7.59
CA ILE A 257 -10.71 31.50 8.46
C ILE A 257 -11.06 31.40 9.95
N GLY A 258 -12.33 31.65 10.33
CA GLY A 258 -12.80 31.51 11.71
C GLY A 258 -12.77 30.08 12.24
N LEU A 259 -13.01 29.08 11.38
CA LEU A 259 -12.91 27.67 11.74
C LEU A 259 -11.45 27.22 11.84
N MET A 260 -10.58 27.70 10.95
CA MET A 260 -9.14 27.46 11.06
C MET A 260 -8.59 28.04 12.34
N LYS A 261 -8.93 29.30 12.68
CA LYS A 261 -8.58 29.90 13.97
C LYS A 261 -8.99 29.00 15.12
N LYS A 262 -10.25 28.56 15.16
CA LYS A 262 -10.75 27.66 16.22
C LYS A 262 -9.90 26.40 16.35
N ASP A 263 -9.69 25.67 15.26
CA ASP A 263 -8.93 24.41 15.29
C ASP A 263 -7.46 24.63 15.65
N PHE A 264 -6.86 25.73 15.19
CA PHE A 264 -5.49 26.12 15.52
C PHE A 264 -5.36 26.47 17.01
N SER A 265 -6.31 27.24 17.56
CA SER A 265 -6.38 27.54 19.00
C SER A 265 -6.48 26.25 19.83
N LEU A 266 -7.33 25.31 19.41
CA LEU A 266 -7.48 24.01 20.08
C LEU A 266 -6.20 23.19 20.07
N ALA A 267 -5.46 23.18 18.95
CA ALA A 267 -4.17 22.50 18.86
C ALA A 267 -3.11 23.14 19.76
N VAL A 268 -3.03 24.48 19.80
CA VAL A 268 -2.11 25.22 20.70
C VAL A 268 -2.46 24.95 22.16
N GLN A 269 -3.74 24.93 22.51
CA GLN A 269 -4.18 24.61 23.88
C GLN A 269 -3.84 23.15 24.23
N THR A 270 -4.11 22.20 23.32
CA THR A 270 -3.79 20.78 23.52
C THR A 270 -2.29 20.59 23.79
N ALA A 271 -1.42 21.29 23.05
CA ALA A 271 0.02 21.24 23.27
C ALA A 271 0.43 21.74 24.66
N LYS A 272 -0.23 22.79 25.17
CA LYS A 272 -0.03 23.28 26.55
C LYS A 272 -0.46 22.23 27.57
N ASP A 273 -1.64 21.63 27.39
CA ASP A 273 -2.20 20.65 28.31
C ASP A 273 -1.33 19.39 28.44
N VAL A 274 -0.66 18.97 27.35
CA VAL A 274 0.24 17.81 27.34
C VAL A 274 1.72 18.17 27.55
N GLY A 275 2.05 19.44 27.83
CA GLY A 275 3.42 19.88 28.11
C GLY A 275 4.37 19.84 26.90
N THR A 276 3.85 19.96 25.67
CA THR A 276 4.66 20.00 24.44
C THR A 276 4.94 21.43 24.00
N ARG A 277 6.21 21.73 23.70
CA ARG A 277 6.63 23.04 23.20
C ARG A 277 6.36 23.17 21.70
N LEU A 278 5.61 24.19 21.31
CA LEU A 278 5.43 24.58 19.90
C LEU A 278 6.36 25.75 19.55
N ALA A 279 7.23 25.58 18.56
CA ALA A 279 8.17 26.62 18.13
C ALA A 279 7.48 27.81 17.44
N LEU A 280 6.44 27.53 16.63
CA LEU A 280 5.73 28.52 15.82
C LEU A 280 4.26 28.70 16.21
N GLY A 281 3.79 27.98 17.23
CA GLY A 281 2.35 27.85 17.48
C GLY A 281 1.67 29.16 17.91
N GLU A 282 2.27 29.91 18.82
CA GLU A 282 1.71 31.19 19.28
C GLU A 282 1.72 32.26 18.17
N GLU A 283 2.79 32.30 17.35
CA GLU A 283 2.87 33.25 16.23
C GLU A 283 1.89 32.90 15.11
N GLY A 284 1.78 31.61 14.75
CA GLY A 284 0.79 31.16 13.77
C GLY A 284 -0.65 31.40 14.22
N LEU A 285 -0.93 31.23 15.51
CA LEU A 285 -2.25 31.53 16.07
C LEU A 285 -2.59 33.01 15.96
N LYS A 286 -1.66 33.92 16.32
CA LYS A 286 -1.88 35.38 16.19
C LYS A 286 -2.22 35.77 14.76
N VAL A 287 -1.57 35.16 13.76
CA VAL A 287 -1.87 35.41 12.34
C VAL A 287 -3.33 35.05 12.02
N TYR A 288 -3.79 33.87 12.44
CA TYR A 288 -5.17 33.45 12.20
C TYR A 288 -6.21 34.26 12.99
N GLU A 289 -5.88 34.69 14.21
CA GLU A 289 -6.72 35.59 15.01
C GLU A 289 -6.93 36.92 14.28
N GLN A 290 -5.83 37.60 13.93
CA GLN A 290 -5.87 38.89 13.25
C GLN A 290 -6.52 38.80 11.86
N ALA A 291 -6.19 37.77 11.08
CA ALA A 291 -6.81 37.54 9.78
C ALA A 291 -8.32 37.26 9.91
N SER A 292 -8.79 36.63 10.98
CA SER A 292 -10.23 36.39 11.19
C SER A 292 -11.03 37.65 11.54
N GLU A 293 -10.35 38.67 12.08
CA GLU A 293 -10.93 39.96 12.45
C GLU A 293 -10.86 40.99 11.32
N ASP A 294 -9.95 40.80 10.37
CA ASP A 294 -9.81 41.67 9.20
C ASP A 294 -11.08 41.61 8.32
N PRO A 295 -11.76 42.74 8.08
CA PRO A 295 -12.97 42.80 7.25
C PRO A 295 -12.77 42.29 5.81
N ARG A 296 -11.54 42.30 5.29
CA ARG A 296 -11.18 41.80 3.96
C ARG A 296 -11.09 40.27 3.87
N CYS A 297 -11.05 39.60 5.03
CA CYS A 297 -10.77 38.18 5.19
C CYS A 297 -11.90 37.43 5.89
N ARG A 298 -12.73 38.12 6.68
CA ARG A 298 -13.83 37.52 7.44
C ARG A 298 -14.78 36.73 6.53
N GLU A 299 -15.24 35.58 7.02
CA GLU A 299 -16.09 34.60 6.31
C GLU A 299 -15.48 33.94 5.05
N LEU A 300 -14.25 34.29 4.67
CA LEU A 300 -13.55 33.68 3.53
C LEU A 300 -12.74 32.45 3.95
N ASP A 301 -12.30 31.68 2.97
CA ASP A 301 -11.42 30.52 3.15
C ASP A 301 -10.11 30.92 3.85
N SER A 302 -9.61 30.02 4.70
CA SER A 302 -8.43 30.22 5.55
C SER A 302 -7.13 30.55 4.80
N ARG A 303 -7.02 30.23 3.50
CA ARG A 303 -5.86 30.63 2.68
C ARG A 303 -5.86 32.12 2.31
N VAL A 304 -6.92 32.85 2.64
CA VAL A 304 -6.95 34.33 2.59
C VAL A 304 -5.89 34.98 3.48
N VAL A 305 -5.20 34.19 4.32
CA VAL A 305 -4.00 34.63 5.04
C VAL A 305 -2.95 35.24 4.10
N TYR A 306 -2.87 34.83 2.83
CA TYR A 306 -2.01 35.49 1.84
C TYR A 306 -2.39 36.95 1.62
N ARG A 307 -3.69 37.25 1.47
CA ARG A 307 -4.21 38.64 1.40
C ARG A 307 -3.88 39.41 2.66
N PHE A 308 -4.10 38.80 3.82
CA PHE A 308 -3.83 39.41 5.12
C PHE A 308 -2.36 39.81 5.26
N LEU A 309 -1.44 38.95 4.82
CA LEU A 309 0.01 39.19 4.79
C LEU A 309 0.47 40.17 3.70
N GLY A 310 -0.46 40.81 2.97
CA GLY A 310 -0.16 41.78 1.93
C GLY A 310 0.27 41.17 0.60
N GLY A 311 -0.09 39.91 0.35
CA GLY A 311 0.16 39.22 -0.90
C GLY A 311 -0.50 39.92 -2.10
N ARG A 312 0.22 39.94 -3.23
CA ARG A 312 -0.25 40.57 -4.47
C ARG A 312 -1.10 39.60 -5.29
N GLU A 313 -2.40 39.88 -5.39
CA GLU A 313 -3.38 39.01 -6.07
C GLU A 313 -3.46 39.25 -7.59
N ASP A 314 -3.08 40.43 -8.06
CA ASP A 314 -3.19 40.92 -9.44
C ASP A 314 -1.86 40.81 -10.22
N TRP A 315 -1.26 39.62 -10.21
CA TRP A 315 0.08 39.39 -10.76
C TRP A 315 0.09 38.95 -12.24
N ARG A 316 -1.01 38.38 -12.75
CA ARG A 316 -1.03 37.73 -14.08
C ARG A 316 -0.62 38.65 -15.23
N GLY A 317 -0.98 39.93 -15.16
CA GLY A 317 -0.68 40.91 -16.22
C GLY A 317 0.80 41.32 -16.31
N ASP A 318 1.62 40.97 -15.32
CA ASP A 318 3.03 41.36 -15.28
C ASP A 318 3.95 40.37 -16.00
N TYR A 319 3.47 39.16 -16.30
CA TYR A 319 4.28 38.06 -16.81
C TYR A 319 3.66 37.46 -18.07
N PRO A 320 4.48 36.97 -19.03
CA PRO A 320 3.96 36.31 -20.24
C PRO A 320 3.24 35.00 -19.90
N GLU A 321 2.17 34.65 -20.61
CA GLU A 321 1.39 33.43 -20.32
C GLU A 321 2.13 32.10 -20.62
N GLU A 322 3.38 32.15 -21.09
CA GLU A 322 4.16 31.01 -21.60
C GLU A 322 4.59 29.99 -20.53
N VAL A 323 4.50 30.32 -19.24
CA VAL A 323 4.86 29.39 -18.16
C VAL A 323 3.68 28.46 -17.85
N GLU A 324 3.78 27.22 -18.30
CA GLU A 324 2.83 26.17 -17.91
C GLU A 324 3.08 25.65 -16.49
N MET A 325 2.00 25.43 -15.76
CA MET A 325 2.04 24.79 -14.45
C MET A 325 2.17 23.27 -14.65
N VAL A 326 3.23 22.67 -14.10
CA VAL A 326 3.52 21.22 -14.22
C VAL A 326 2.32 20.36 -13.81
N LYS A 327 1.56 20.83 -12.82
CA LYS A 327 0.35 20.18 -12.35
C LYS A 327 -0.84 20.30 -13.30
N GLU A 328 -1.02 21.44 -13.98
CA GLU A 328 -2.10 21.61 -14.96
C GLU A 328 -1.87 20.75 -16.19
N GLU A 329 -0.62 20.63 -16.62
CA GLU A 329 -0.21 19.68 -17.66
C GLU A 329 -0.56 18.24 -17.25
N ARG A 330 -0.20 17.84 -16.01
CA ARG A 330 -0.60 16.54 -15.43
C ARG A 330 -2.12 16.35 -15.44
N ARG A 331 -2.91 17.34 -15.00
CA ARG A 331 -4.39 17.26 -14.99
C ARG A 331 -5.00 17.22 -16.40
N ARG A 332 -4.45 17.95 -17.37
CA ARG A 332 -4.86 17.90 -18.78
C ARG A 332 -4.62 16.51 -19.37
N LEU A 333 -3.46 15.91 -19.09
CA LEU A 333 -3.12 14.56 -19.51
C LEU A 333 -4.07 13.52 -18.88
N VAL A 334 -4.35 13.63 -17.57
CA VAL A 334 -5.33 12.78 -16.86
C VAL A 334 -6.74 12.93 -17.42
N ARG A 335 -7.17 14.17 -17.74
CA ARG A 335 -8.49 14.43 -18.31
C ARG A 335 -8.63 13.87 -19.73
N ARG A 336 -7.59 14.00 -20.57
CA ARG A 336 -7.55 13.35 -21.89
C ARG A 336 -7.61 11.83 -21.76
N ALA A 337 -6.88 11.24 -20.81
CA ALA A 337 -6.98 9.80 -20.52
C ALA A 337 -8.41 9.39 -20.14
N ARG A 338 -9.10 10.16 -19.28
CA ARG A 338 -10.51 9.92 -18.92
C ARG A 338 -11.47 10.06 -20.11
N GLU A 339 -11.31 11.09 -20.94
CA GLU A 339 -12.15 11.32 -22.14
C GLU A 339 -11.93 10.22 -23.20
N MET A 340 -10.77 9.55 -23.18
CA MET A 340 -10.45 8.38 -24.00
C MET A 340 -10.92 7.04 -23.40
N GLY A 341 -11.65 7.06 -22.27
CA GLY A 341 -12.20 5.85 -21.65
C GLY A 341 -11.23 5.05 -20.77
N LEU A 342 -10.03 5.58 -20.49
CA LEU A 342 -9.07 5.00 -19.53
C LEU A 342 -9.45 5.45 -18.11
N LEU A 343 -10.44 4.79 -17.49
CA LEU A 343 -10.83 5.08 -16.10
C LEU A 343 -9.92 4.34 -15.11
N LEU A 344 -8.73 4.91 -14.82
CA LEU A 344 -7.94 4.55 -13.64
C LEU A 344 -8.59 5.14 -12.36
N SER A 345 -8.65 4.33 -11.31
CA SER A 345 -9.13 4.70 -9.98
C SER A 345 -8.29 5.83 -9.37
N ILE A 346 -8.96 6.86 -8.86
CA ILE A 346 -8.43 8.16 -8.40
C ILE A 346 -7.41 8.06 -7.25
N ALA A 347 -7.33 6.91 -6.57
CA ALA A 347 -6.39 6.68 -5.47
C ALA A 347 -4.91 6.61 -5.90
N VAL A 348 -4.62 6.26 -7.15
CA VAL A 348 -3.23 6.02 -7.63
C VAL A 348 -2.50 7.31 -8.03
N MET A 349 -3.23 8.40 -8.30
CA MET A 349 -2.65 9.64 -8.84
C MET A 349 -2.17 10.66 -7.80
N CYS A 350 -2.52 10.49 -6.52
CA CYS A 350 -2.27 11.49 -5.47
C CYS A 350 -1.04 11.23 -4.60
N LEU A 351 -0.26 10.18 -4.87
CA LEU A 351 0.99 9.90 -4.18
C LEU A 351 2.13 9.95 -5.18
N SER A 352 3.03 10.92 -4.99
CA SER A 352 4.36 11.04 -5.59
C SER A 352 4.48 11.96 -6.85
N PRO A 353 5.41 12.96 -6.84
CA PRO A 353 5.72 13.80 -8.00
C PRO A 353 6.41 13.03 -9.15
N TYR A 354 6.72 11.75 -9.00
CA TYR A 354 7.53 10.92 -9.90
C TYR A 354 6.78 10.41 -11.16
N PHE A 355 5.49 10.73 -11.31
CA PHE A 355 4.61 10.23 -12.38
C PHE A 355 4.82 10.84 -13.78
N LEU A 356 5.66 11.87 -13.95
CA LEU A 356 5.86 12.51 -15.27
C LEU A 356 7.24 12.26 -15.90
N GLY A 357 8.26 11.92 -15.11
CA GLY A 357 9.50 11.36 -15.68
C GLY A 357 9.21 10.03 -16.39
N THR A 358 8.29 9.26 -15.84
CA THR A 358 7.82 7.96 -16.34
C THR A 358 7.03 8.03 -17.65
N LEU A 359 6.33 9.13 -17.98
CA LEU A 359 5.61 9.22 -19.26
C LEU A 359 6.54 9.59 -20.42
N VAL A 360 7.55 10.43 -20.16
CA VAL A 360 8.59 10.78 -21.15
C VAL A 360 9.53 9.59 -21.35
N VAL A 361 9.85 8.84 -20.30
CA VAL A 361 10.64 7.60 -20.40
C VAL A 361 9.83 6.46 -21.04
N ALA A 362 8.52 6.30 -20.77
CA ALA A 362 7.69 5.29 -21.45
C ALA A 362 7.48 5.58 -22.95
N LEU A 363 7.46 6.86 -23.36
CA LEU A 363 7.47 7.26 -24.78
C LEU A 363 8.86 7.17 -25.42
N ALA A 364 9.94 7.24 -24.64
CA ALA A 364 11.31 7.04 -25.12
C ALA A 364 11.74 5.56 -25.16
N ALA A 365 11.21 4.71 -24.26
CA ALA A 365 11.47 3.27 -24.17
C ALA A 365 10.72 2.45 -25.23
N ALA A 366 9.81 3.08 -25.99
CA ALA A 366 9.17 2.48 -27.17
C ALA A 366 10.14 2.29 -28.37
N GLN A 367 11.43 2.59 -28.21
CA GLN A 367 12.48 2.31 -29.19
C GLN A 367 13.55 1.38 -28.60
N GLY A 368 13.18 0.15 -28.24
CA GLY A 368 14.15 -0.83 -27.76
C GLY A 368 13.56 -2.24 -27.69
N ALA A 369 13.82 -3.03 -28.74
CA ALA A 369 13.47 -4.44 -28.93
C ALA A 369 12.00 -4.76 -29.32
N ASN A 370 11.82 -5.13 -30.60
CA ASN A 370 10.63 -5.83 -31.10
C ASN A 370 10.56 -7.22 -30.46
N VAL A 371 9.96 -7.35 -29.28
CA VAL A 371 9.62 -8.66 -28.73
C VAL A 371 8.40 -9.19 -29.49
N SER A 372 8.53 -10.36 -30.12
CA SER A 372 7.42 -11.01 -30.82
C SER A 372 6.41 -11.59 -29.83
N SER A 373 5.12 -11.48 -30.18
CA SER A 373 4.05 -12.17 -29.47
C SER A 373 3.46 -13.29 -30.32
N ALA A 374 2.96 -14.34 -29.68
CA ALA A 374 2.29 -15.46 -30.33
C ALA A 374 1.08 -15.95 -29.52
N ASP A 375 0.12 -16.54 -30.22
CA ASP A 375 -1.10 -17.10 -29.61
C ASP A 375 -0.94 -18.58 -29.20
N GLN A 376 0.15 -19.22 -29.60
CA GLN A 376 0.42 -20.65 -29.36
C GLN A 376 1.90 -20.87 -29.03
N LEU A 377 2.17 -21.95 -28.29
CA LEU A 377 3.52 -22.41 -27.95
C LEU A 377 4.32 -22.85 -29.19
N PRO A 378 5.66 -22.83 -29.12
CA PRO A 378 6.52 -23.25 -30.24
C PRO A 378 6.39 -24.74 -30.57
N PHE A 379 5.93 -25.55 -29.61
CA PHE A 379 5.60 -26.96 -29.74
C PHE A 379 4.65 -27.37 -28.62
N ASN A 380 4.01 -28.54 -28.77
CA ASN A 380 3.11 -29.07 -27.74
C ASN A 380 3.92 -29.62 -26.55
N ILE A 381 3.73 -29.02 -25.37
CA ILE A 381 4.34 -29.48 -24.13
C ILE A 381 3.48 -30.59 -23.54
N SER A 382 4.12 -31.69 -23.14
CA SER A 382 3.46 -32.82 -22.50
C SER A 382 4.37 -33.46 -21.46
N ARG A 383 3.85 -34.46 -20.75
CA ARG A 383 4.62 -35.34 -19.85
C ARG A 383 5.89 -35.93 -20.48
N ASN A 384 5.91 -36.10 -21.81
CA ASN A 384 7.03 -36.71 -22.54
C ASN A 384 8.05 -35.70 -23.10
N THR A 385 7.78 -34.40 -23.02
CA THR A 385 8.70 -33.34 -23.46
C THR A 385 10.00 -33.42 -22.64
N VAL A 386 11.15 -33.38 -23.30
CA VAL A 386 12.45 -33.56 -22.63
C VAL A 386 12.80 -32.29 -21.86
N GLU A 387 13.20 -32.43 -20.59
CA GLU A 387 13.64 -31.33 -19.73
C GLU A 387 15.16 -31.25 -19.66
N GLY A 388 15.68 -30.03 -19.65
CA GLY A 388 17.08 -29.73 -19.39
C GLY A 388 17.92 -29.62 -20.66
N ASP A 389 19.13 -29.09 -20.50
CA ASP A 389 20.12 -29.09 -21.57
C ASP A 389 20.69 -30.51 -21.77
N PRO A 390 20.79 -31.02 -23.02
CA PRO A 390 21.33 -32.35 -23.27
C PRO A 390 22.79 -32.52 -22.84
N ASN A 391 23.53 -31.42 -22.69
CA ASN A 391 24.92 -31.38 -22.25
C ASN A 391 25.07 -30.87 -20.81
N TYR A 392 24.01 -30.87 -20.00
CA TYR A 392 24.03 -30.37 -18.62
C TYR A 392 25.22 -30.91 -17.82
N VAL A 393 25.95 -30.00 -17.18
CA VAL A 393 27.05 -30.31 -16.26
C VAL A 393 26.72 -29.77 -14.87
N PRO A 394 26.68 -30.62 -13.82
CA PRO A 394 26.48 -30.14 -12.46
C PRO A 394 27.53 -29.08 -12.07
N PRO A 395 27.14 -27.98 -11.42
CA PRO A 395 28.05 -26.92 -11.03
C PRO A 395 28.93 -27.32 -9.83
N ILE A 396 29.94 -26.47 -9.58
CA ILE A 396 30.64 -26.37 -8.29
C ILE A 396 30.19 -25.08 -7.60
N PHE A 397 30.27 -25.02 -6.28
CA PHE A 397 29.91 -23.80 -5.53
C PHE A 397 31.13 -22.88 -5.34
N PRO A 398 30.99 -21.56 -5.56
CA PRO A 398 29.84 -20.86 -6.17
C PRO A 398 29.88 -20.90 -7.71
N ILE A 399 28.74 -20.68 -8.37
CA ILE A 399 28.69 -20.42 -9.82
C ILE A 399 29.08 -18.96 -10.07
N LEU A 400 30.28 -18.72 -10.59
CA LEU A 400 30.83 -17.39 -10.84
C LEU A 400 31.83 -17.41 -12.02
N PRO A 401 32.12 -16.25 -12.65
CA PRO A 401 31.42 -14.98 -12.50
C PRO A 401 30.19 -14.89 -13.42
N PHE A 402 29.15 -14.19 -12.95
CA PHE A 402 28.04 -13.78 -13.82
C PHE A 402 28.34 -12.43 -14.47
N ASN A 403 28.09 -12.33 -15.76
CA ASN A 403 28.21 -11.11 -16.53
C ASN A 403 26.84 -10.73 -17.09
N LYS A 404 26.34 -9.54 -16.76
CA LYS A 404 25.08 -9.02 -17.28
C LYS A 404 25.14 -8.89 -18.79
N TYR A 405 24.08 -9.30 -19.47
CA TYR A 405 23.97 -9.16 -20.90
C TYR A 405 23.85 -7.67 -21.28
N ALA A 406 24.73 -7.20 -22.16
CA ALA A 406 24.75 -5.81 -22.58
C ALA A 406 23.48 -5.36 -23.32
N GLY A 407 22.69 -6.30 -23.83
CA GLY A 407 21.40 -6.03 -24.48
C GLY A 407 20.19 -6.14 -23.55
N ASN A 408 20.38 -6.14 -22.22
CA ASN A 408 19.25 -5.97 -21.30
C ASN A 408 18.56 -4.60 -21.54
N PRO A 409 17.23 -4.51 -21.38
CA PRO A 409 16.32 -5.57 -20.93
C PRO A 409 15.99 -6.60 -22.02
N ILE A 410 15.81 -7.87 -21.62
CA ILE A 410 15.39 -8.96 -22.53
C ILE A 410 13.86 -9.03 -22.69
N LEU A 411 13.10 -8.46 -21.76
CA LEU A 411 11.65 -8.38 -21.82
C LEU A 411 11.17 -7.11 -21.11
N SER A 412 10.31 -6.35 -21.79
CA SER A 412 9.65 -5.16 -21.24
C SER A 412 8.13 -5.31 -21.27
N PRO A 413 7.37 -4.53 -20.48
CA PRO A 413 5.91 -4.54 -20.50
C PRO A 413 5.36 -4.36 -21.92
N ASN A 414 4.20 -4.95 -22.20
CA ASN A 414 3.52 -4.77 -23.48
C ASN A 414 2.23 -3.97 -23.26
N PRO A 415 2.22 -2.66 -23.51
CA PRO A 415 1.04 -1.82 -23.32
C PRO A 415 -0.18 -2.24 -24.15
N ALA A 416 0.01 -3.07 -25.18
CA ALA A 416 -1.09 -3.59 -26.01
C ALA A 416 -1.86 -4.75 -25.34
N ASN A 417 -1.29 -5.39 -24.33
CA ASN A 417 -1.88 -6.50 -23.59
C ASN A 417 -2.17 -6.06 -22.16
N ASP A 418 -3.46 -5.88 -21.80
CA ASP A 418 -3.87 -5.30 -20.51
C ASP A 418 -3.16 -5.94 -19.30
N TRP A 419 -3.15 -7.27 -19.23
CA TRP A 419 -2.61 -8.04 -18.09
C TRP A 419 -1.10 -7.84 -17.83
N GLU A 420 -0.33 -7.37 -18.82
CA GLU A 420 1.12 -7.11 -18.74
C GLU A 420 1.50 -5.68 -19.16
N SER A 421 0.52 -4.76 -19.09
CA SER A 421 0.64 -3.42 -19.66
C SER A 421 1.54 -2.47 -18.88
N ALA A 422 1.81 -2.73 -17.60
CA ALA A 422 2.48 -1.78 -16.71
C ALA A 422 3.94 -2.17 -16.40
N TYR A 423 4.16 -3.37 -15.86
CA TYR A 423 5.45 -3.78 -15.30
C TYR A 423 5.67 -5.29 -15.41
N LEU A 424 6.93 -5.70 -15.49
CA LEU A 424 7.35 -7.10 -15.42
C LEU A 424 8.32 -7.31 -14.25
N TYR A 425 8.28 -8.49 -13.65
CA TYR A 425 9.08 -8.83 -12.47
C TYR A 425 9.53 -10.29 -12.51
N ASN A 426 10.62 -10.56 -11.78
CA ASN A 426 10.90 -11.83 -11.11
C ASN A 426 10.55 -13.08 -11.96
N PRO A 427 11.39 -13.43 -12.95
CA PRO A 427 11.11 -14.54 -13.85
C PRO A 427 11.78 -15.83 -13.39
N THR A 428 11.04 -16.93 -13.39
CA THR A 428 11.61 -18.28 -13.28
C THR A 428 11.78 -18.94 -14.64
N ALA A 429 12.65 -19.93 -14.73
CA ALA A 429 13.11 -20.49 -16.00
C ALA A 429 13.18 -22.01 -15.99
N ILE A 430 12.85 -22.64 -17.11
CA ILE A 430 13.03 -24.08 -17.35
C ILE A 430 13.42 -24.34 -18.81
N VAL A 431 14.22 -25.36 -19.08
CA VAL A 431 14.59 -25.76 -20.44
C VAL A 431 13.74 -26.97 -20.85
N LEU A 432 13.08 -26.88 -21.99
CA LEU A 432 12.30 -27.95 -22.60
C LEU A 432 12.63 -28.06 -24.09
N ASP A 433 12.94 -29.25 -24.60
CA ASP A 433 13.28 -29.51 -26.02
C ASP A 433 14.16 -28.40 -26.65
N GLU A 434 15.33 -28.15 -26.05
CA GLU A 434 16.31 -27.12 -26.48
C GLU A 434 15.75 -25.68 -26.56
N THR A 435 14.71 -25.39 -25.78
CA THR A 435 14.08 -24.07 -25.67
C THR A 435 13.97 -23.66 -24.22
N ILE A 436 14.40 -22.43 -23.89
CA ILE A 436 14.20 -21.84 -22.57
C ILE A 436 12.78 -21.30 -22.50
N PHE A 437 12.02 -21.68 -21.48
CA PHE A 437 10.75 -21.07 -21.10
C PHE A 437 10.95 -20.20 -19.86
N LEU A 438 10.48 -18.95 -19.93
CA LEU A 438 10.39 -18.02 -18.82
C LEU A 438 8.95 -17.88 -18.38
N LEU A 439 8.71 -18.11 -17.09
CA LEU A 439 7.45 -17.77 -16.42
C LEU A 439 7.72 -16.51 -15.60
N TYR A 440 7.05 -15.41 -15.94
CA TYR A 440 7.35 -14.09 -15.38
C TYR A 440 6.11 -13.47 -14.76
N ARG A 441 6.28 -12.75 -13.66
CA ARG A 441 5.20 -11.92 -13.12
C ARG A 441 5.04 -10.70 -14.02
N ALA A 442 3.79 -10.35 -14.31
CA ALA A 442 3.41 -9.13 -14.99
C ALA A 442 2.29 -8.44 -14.22
N GLN A 443 2.21 -7.12 -14.35
CA GLN A 443 1.11 -6.33 -13.81
C GLN A 443 0.40 -5.54 -14.90
N ASN A 444 -0.92 -5.42 -14.74
CA ASN A 444 -1.71 -4.47 -15.50
C ASN A 444 -1.65 -3.06 -14.89
N ALA A 445 -2.25 -2.10 -15.59
CA ALA A 445 -2.36 -0.71 -15.12
C ALA A 445 -3.12 -0.54 -13.78
N SER A 446 -3.86 -1.56 -13.33
CA SER A 446 -4.54 -1.61 -12.03
C SER A 446 -3.71 -2.26 -10.92
N LEU A 447 -2.44 -2.61 -11.21
CA LEU A 447 -1.51 -3.30 -10.31
C LEU A 447 -1.96 -4.70 -9.89
N THR A 448 -2.81 -5.36 -10.70
CA THR A 448 -3.16 -6.77 -10.52
C THR A 448 -2.11 -7.64 -11.20
N SER A 449 -1.53 -8.56 -10.44
CA SER A 449 -0.46 -9.44 -10.92
C SER A 449 -0.99 -10.70 -11.59
N SER A 450 -0.31 -11.14 -12.64
CA SER A 450 -0.51 -12.43 -13.32
C SER A 450 0.82 -12.99 -13.77
N ILE A 451 0.91 -14.29 -14.00
CA ILE A 451 2.11 -14.95 -14.50
C ILE A 451 1.96 -15.22 -16.00
N GLY A 452 2.86 -14.64 -16.78
CA GLY A 452 3.02 -14.83 -18.21
C GLY A 452 3.97 -15.97 -18.56
N LEU A 453 4.04 -16.30 -19.85
CA LEU A 453 4.96 -17.29 -20.40
C LEU A 453 5.65 -16.74 -21.65
N ALA A 454 6.97 -16.87 -21.72
CA ALA A 454 7.77 -16.55 -22.89
C ALA A 454 8.78 -17.66 -23.18
N TRP A 455 9.28 -17.75 -24.41
CA TRP A 455 10.27 -18.74 -24.79
C TRP A 455 11.37 -18.17 -25.69
N SER A 456 12.55 -18.77 -25.61
CA SER A 456 13.72 -18.40 -26.38
C SER A 456 14.55 -19.62 -26.79
N THR A 457 15.09 -19.59 -28.01
CA THR A 457 16.01 -20.60 -28.53
C THR A 457 17.48 -20.17 -28.46
N ASP A 458 17.76 -18.97 -27.94
CA ASP A 458 19.12 -18.44 -27.74
C ASP A 458 19.40 -17.93 -26.31
N GLY A 459 18.35 -17.76 -25.50
CA GLY A 459 18.40 -17.28 -24.12
C GLY A 459 18.44 -15.77 -23.95
N TYR A 460 18.30 -15.00 -25.04
CA TYR A 460 18.33 -13.54 -25.00
C TYR A 460 17.11 -12.92 -25.68
N ASN A 461 16.68 -13.49 -26.81
CA ASN A 461 15.54 -13.01 -27.58
C ASN A 461 14.32 -13.89 -27.32
N PHE A 462 13.27 -13.30 -26.78
CA PHE A 462 12.06 -14.02 -26.36
C PHE A 462 10.88 -13.77 -27.29
N THR A 463 10.05 -14.79 -27.47
CA THR A 463 8.66 -14.66 -27.93
C THR A 463 7.74 -14.90 -26.75
N ARG A 464 6.75 -14.03 -26.53
CA ARG A 464 5.81 -14.15 -25.41
C ARG A 464 4.44 -14.67 -25.86
N LEU A 465 3.76 -15.38 -24.96
CA LEU A 465 2.37 -15.78 -25.13
C LEU A 465 1.45 -14.57 -24.88
N ASN A 466 0.42 -14.37 -25.73
CA ASN A 466 -0.49 -13.23 -25.61
C ASN A 466 -1.46 -13.26 -24.42
N GLN A 467 -1.44 -14.33 -23.62
CA GLN A 467 -2.34 -14.52 -22.48
C GLN A 467 -1.55 -15.00 -21.25
N PRO A 468 -2.01 -14.67 -20.03
CA PRO A 468 -1.39 -15.19 -18.80
C PRO A 468 -1.67 -16.69 -18.67
N ILE A 469 -0.75 -17.39 -18.02
CA ILE A 469 -0.88 -18.83 -17.70
C ILE A 469 -1.35 -19.07 -16.27
N LEU A 470 -1.12 -18.11 -15.35
CA LEU A 470 -1.68 -18.13 -14.00
C LEU A 470 -2.18 -16.72 -13.68
N TYR A 471 -3.39 -16.59 -13.18
CA TYR A 471 -4.03 -15.31 -12.85
C TYR A 471 -5.05 -15.52 -11.74
N ALA A 472 -5.56 -14.45 -11.11
CA ALA A 472 -6.49 -14.57 -9.99
C ALA A 472 -7.76 -15.35 -10.35
N THR A 473 -7.96 -16.50 -9.70
CA THR A 473 -9.19 -17.32 -9.79
C THR A 473 -9.68 -17.76 -8.42
N GLU A 474 -8.88 -17.58 -7.38
CA GLU A 474 -9.15 -18.04 -6.01
C GLU A 474 -9.27 -16.87 -5.03
N PRO A 475 -10.04 -17.01 -3.93
CA PRO A 475 -10.28 -15.91 -2.99
C PRO A 475 -9.02 -15.35 -2.31
N TRP A 476 -7.97 -16.16 -2.14
CA TRP A 476 -6.71 -15.73 -1.54
C TRP A 476 -5.81 -14.92 -2.50
N GLU A 477 -6.22 -14.77 -3.76
CA GLU A 477 -5.55 -13.98 -4.81
C GLU A 477 -6.34 -12.71 -5.16
N GLU A 478 -7.55 -12.53 -4.60
CA GLU A 478 -8.48 -11.52 -5.11
C GLU A 478 -7.95 -10.09 -4.88
N ILE A 479 -8.11 -9.28 -5.93
CA ILE A 479 -7.54 -7.94 -6.14
C ILE A 479 -6.04 -7.92 -6.49
N GLY A 480 -5.18 -8.59 -5.70
CA GLY A 480 -3.72 -8.48 -5.85
C GLY A 480 -3.12 -9.41 -6.92
N GLY A 481 -3.60 -10.64 -7.03
CA GLY A 481 -3.21 -11.59 -8.08
C GLY A 481 -2.18 -12.63 -7.68
N THR A 482 -1.46 -13.13 -8.68
CA THR A 482 -0.46 -14.21 -8.57
C THR A 482 0.94 -13.68 -8.90
N GLU A 483 1.91 -13.92 -8.02
CA GLU A 483 3.21 -13.24 -8.01
C GLU A 483 4.39 -14.20 -7.85
N ASP A 484 5.60 -13.74 -8.19
CA ASP A 484 6.89 -14.34 -7.86
C ASP A 484 6.97 -15.87 -8.07
N PRO A 485 6.83 -16.35 -9.33
CA PRO A 485 6.80 -17.77 -9.65
C PRO A 485 8.15 -18.46 -9.43
N ARG A 486 8.17 -19.71 -8.93
CA ARG A 486 9.36 -20.60 -8.98
C ARG A 486 8.97 -21.99 -9.43
N ILE A 487 9.63 -22.50 -10.46
CA ILE A 487 9.24 -23.76 -11.10
C ILE A 487 10.23 -24.90 -10.81
N VAL A 488 9.69 -26.09 -10.57
CA VAL A 488 10.38 -27.37 -10.66
C VAL A 488 9.55 -28.36 -11.45
N ARG A 489 10.20 -29.34 -12.07
CA ARG A 489 9.51 -30.47 -12.69
C ARG A 489 9.94 -31.76 -12.02
N ILE A 490 8.96 -32.51 -11.50
CA ILE A 490 9.18 -33.73 -10.73
C ILE A 490 8.18 -34.77 -11.21
N ASN A 491 8.67 -35.97 -11.55
CA ASN A 491 7.84 -37.07 -12.05
C ASN A 491 6.92 -36.68 -13.23
N GLN A 492 7.47 -35.92 -14.19
CA GLN A 492 6.78 -35.40 -15.39
C GLN A 492 5.71 -34.32 -15.13
N THR A 493 5.50 -33.91 -13.87
CA THR A 493 4.59 -32.84 -13.47
C THR A 493 5.37 -31.58 -13.12
N PHE A 494 4.90 -30.43 -13.61
CA PHE A 494 5.42 -29.12 -13.21
C PHE A 494 4.76 -28.71 -11.90
N PHE A 495 5.56 -28.25 -10.95
CA PHE A 495 5.13 -27.61 -9.72
C PHE A 495 5.65 -26.18 -9.72
N LEU A 496 4.73 -25.24 -9.54
CA LEU A 496 4.99 -23.82 -9.48
C LEU A 496 4.63 -23.35 -8.08
N THR A 497 5.62 -22.93 -7.30
CA THR A 497 5.31 -22.11 -6.14
C THR A 497 5.04 -20.69 -6.63
N TYR A 498 4.06 -20.04 -6.05
CA TYR A 498 3.72 -18.66 -6.36
C TYR A 498 3.21 -17.97 -5.09
N THR A 499 3.31 -16.65 -5.07
CA THR A 499 2.76 -15.82 -4.01
C THR A 499 1.37 -15.38 -4.43
N ALA A 500 0.36 -15.78 -3.68
CA ALA A 500 -0.98 -15.23 -3.82
C ALA A 500 -1.09 -13.95 -2.99
N TYR A 501 -1.57 -12.88 -3.59
CA TYR A 501 -1.69 -11.59 -2.92
C TYR A 501 -3.12 -11.07 -3.01
N ASN A 502 -3.71 -10.74 -1.86
CA ASN A 502 -5.09 -10.25 -1.77
C ASN A 502 -5.19 -8.74 -1.44
N ASN A 503 -4.16 -7.96 -1.82
CA ASN A 503 -3.95 -6.57 -1.38
C ASN A 503 -3.69 -6.35 0.11
N VAL A 504 -3.65 -7.40 0.93
CA VAL A 504 -3.40 -7.30 2.38
C VAL A 504 -2.21 -8.17 2.80
N THR A 505 -2.26 -9.46 2.49
CA THR A 505 -1.28 -10.45 2.95
C THR A 505 -0.79 -11.32 1.80
N PRO A 506 0.53 -11.44 1.58
CA PRO A 506 1.09 -12.42 0.66
C PRO A 506 1.07 -13.82 1.29
N GLN A 507 0.66 -14.81 0.51
CA GLN A 507 0.57 -16.21 0.94
C GLN A 507 1.25 -17.15 -0.06
N LEU A 508 2.08 -18.06 0.44
CA LEU A 508 2.79 -19.04 -0.37
C LEU A 508 1.82 -20.14 -0.79
N CYS A 509 1.65 -20.31 -2.09
CA CYS A 509 0.79 -21.29 -2.72
C CYS A 509 1.59 -22.17 -3.69
N ILE A 510 1.00 -23.31 -4.06
CA ILE A 510 1.50 -24.19 -5.11
C ILE A 510 0.43 -24.37 -6.18
N ALA A 511 0.86 -24.46 -7.43
CA ALA A 511 0.07 -24.93 -8.55
C ALA A 511 0.80 -26.06 -9.28
N SER A 512 0.06 -27.00 -9.86
CA SER A 512 0.62 -28.08 -10.68
C SER A 512 0.09 -28.08 -12.10
N SER A 513 0.92 -28.49 -13.06
CA SER A 513 0.60 -28.53 -14.48
C SER A 513 1.31 -29.69 -15.19
N GLU A 514 0.78 -30.12 -16.34
CA GLU A 514 1.41 -31.11 -17.23
C GLU A 514 1.88 -30.50 -18.56
N ASP A 515 1.48 -29.27 -18.85
CA ASP A 515 1.61 -28.60 -20.16
C ASP A 515 2.12 -27.14 -20.08
N LEU A 516 2.40 -26.62 -18.87
CA LEU A 516 2.72 -25.22 -18.55
C LEU A 516 1.61 -24.19 -18.81
N LEU A 517 0.47 -24.61 -19.34
CA LEU A 517 -0.64 -23.71 -19.70
C LEU A 517 -1.80 -23.84 -18.71
N THR A 518 -2.13 -25.07 -18.34
CA THR A 518 -3.26 -25.39 -17.47
C THR A 518 -2.74 -25.72 -16.09
N TRP A 519 -3.15 -24.93 -15.09
CA TRP A 519 -2.65 -25.03 -13.73
C TRP A 519 -3.76 -25.39 -12.75
N ARG A 520 -3.49 -26.39 -11.90
CA ARG A 520 -4.33 -26.74 -10.75
C ARG A 520 -3.73 -26.13 -9.49
N LYS A 521 -4.41 -25.16 -8.90
CA LYS A 521 -3.97 -24.47 -7.67
C LYS A 521 -4.34 -25.27 -6.42
N THR A 522 -3.52 -25.12 -5.38
CA THR A 522 -3.83 -25.54 -4.01
C THR A 522 -3.97 -24.31 -3.11
N PRO A 523 -4.72 -24.41 -1.99
CA PRO A 523 -4.78 -23.35 -0.99
C PRO A 523 -3.39 -22.98 -0.42
N PRO A 524 -3.28 -21.82 0.27
CA PRO A 524 -2.07 -21.40 0.97
C PRO A 524 -1.47 -22.50 1.87
N LEU A 525 -0.15 -22.69 1.79
CA LEU A 525 0.54 -23.78 2.50
C LEU A 525 0.63 -23.55 4.02
N PHE A 526 0.84 -22.30 4.45
CA PHE A 526 1.11 -21.95 5.84
C PHE A 526 0.16 -20.86 6.35
N PRO A 527 -1.16 -21.14 6.43
CA PRO A 527 -2.12 -20.15 6.90
C PRO A 527 -1.84 -19.75 8.36
N GLY A 528 -1.90 -18.45 8.63
CA GLY A 528 -1.67 -17.89 9.97
C GLY A 528 -0.19 -17.74 10.35
N TRP A 529 0.75 -17.99 9.43
CA TRP A 529 2.17 -17.83 9.68
C TRP A 529 2.52 -16.42 10.18
N GLN A 530 3.39 -16.32 11.18
CA GLN A 530 3.86 -15.06 11.74
C GLN A 530 5.32 -14.85 11.35
N ASP A 531 5.55 -13.88 10.48
CA ASP A 531 6.88 -13.44 10.10
C ASP A 531 7.22 -12.12 10.83
N VAL A 532 8.49 -11.75 10.86
CA VAL A 532 8.97 -10.49 11.45
C VAL A 532 9.98 -9.87 10.51
N ALA A 533 9.66 -8.68 10.00
CA ALA A 533 10.64 -7.88 9.26
C ALA A 533 11.22 -6.79 10.15
N TYR A 534 12.39 -6.29 9.78
CA TYR A 534 13.02 -5.17 10.49
C TYR A 534 12.87 -3.87 9.69
N SER A 535 12.57 -2.78 10.40
CA SER A 535 12.54 -1.44 9.83
C SER A 535 13.96 -0.94 9.51
N ASP A 536 14.07 0.21 8.84
CA ASP A 536 15.36 0.85 8.51
C ASP A 536 16.20 1.23 9.74
N ILE A 537 15.59 1.23 10.92
CA ILE A 537 16.22 1.51 12.22
C ILE A 537 16.22 0.27 13.14
N ASP A 538 16.18 -0.92 12.53
CA ASP A 538 16.30 -2.24 13.20
C ASP A 538 15.19 -2.51 14.24
N ILE A 539 13.98 -1.96 14.04
CA ILE A 539 12.82 -2.27 14.89
C ILE A 539 12.06 -3.47 14.28
N PRO A 540 11.80 -4.54 15.07
CA PRO A 540 11.00 -5.67 14.59
C PRO A 540 9.54 -5.26 14.36
N MET A 541 9.02 -5.61 13.19
CA MET A 541 7.66 -5.36 12.72
C MET A 541 6.98 -6.71 12.44
N PRO A 542 5.98 -7.11 13.24
CA PRO A 542 5.28 -8.36 13.01
C PRO A 542 4.46 -8.31 11.72
N ARG A 543 4.56 -9.38 10.92
CA ARG A 543 3.81 -9.60 9.69
C ARG A 543 2.90 -10.80 9.88
N LEU A 544 1.60 -10.55 9.99
CA LEU A 544 0.61 -11.59 10.23
C LEU A 544 0.16 -12.23 8.92
N ASN A 545 0.09 -13.56 8.92
CA ASN A 545 -0.32 -14.36 7.78
C ASN A 545 0.53 -14.10 6.52
N HIS A 546 1.83 -13.86 6.72
CA HIS A 546 2.78 -13.52 5.66
C HIS A 546 3.66 -14.72 5.34
N SER A 547 3.43 -15.34 4.20
CA SER A 547 4.28 -16.41 3.68
C SER A 547 4.48 -16.18 2.19
N LYS A 548 5.69 -16.32 1.68
CA LYS A 548 5.95 -16.22 0.24
C LYS A 548 7.20 -17.00 -0.16
N SER A 549 7.39 -17.11 -1.47
CA SER A 549 8.66 -17.49 -2.11
C SER A 549 9.20 -18.85 -1.67
N GLY A 550 8.78 -19.92 -2.35
CA GLY A 550 9.21 -21.29 -2.05
C GLY A 550 10.12 -21.88 -3.11
N ALA A 551 11.36 -22.22 -2.76
CA ALA A 551 12.31 -22.90 -3.64
C ALA A 551 12.39 -24.39 -3.28
N ILE A 552 11.78 -25.24 -4.12
CA ILE A 552 11.73 -26.70 -3.92
C ILE A 552 13.00 -27.36 -4.44
N VAL A 553 13.59 -28.26 -3.65
CA VAL A 553 14.66 -29.16 -4.07
C VAL A 553 14.04 -30.28 -4.91
N ARG A 554 14.53 -30.44 -6.15
CA ARG A 554 13.90 -31.31 -7.16
C ARG A 554 14.00 -32.81 -6.87
N GLU A 555 14.97 -33.22 -6.06
CA GLU A 555 15.20 -34.63 -5.70
C GLU A 555 14.85 -34.85 -4.23
N PRO A 556 14.17 -35.97 -3.90
CA PRO A 556 13.97 -36.33 -2.52
C PRO A 556 15.29 -36.81 -1.89
N THR A 557 15.41 -36.62 -0.58
CA THR A 557 16.47 -37.24 0.23
C THR A 557 16.28 -38.77 0.31
N PRO A 558 17.29 -39.55 0.73
CA PRO A 558 17.20 -41.02 0.79
C PRO A 558 16.05 -41.57 1.65
N ASP A 559 15.52 -40.79 2.58
CA ASP A 559 14.33 -41.10 3.39
C ASP A 559 12.99 -40.76 2.68
N GLY A 560 13.03 -40.31 1.44
CA GLY A 560 11.86 -40.08 0.58
C GLY A 560 11.20 -38.71 0.75
N LEU A 561 11.87 -37.76 1.41
CA LEU A 561 11.33 -36.42 1.66
C LEU A 561 11.82 -35.41 0.61
N TYR A 562 10.90 -34.60 0.10
CA TYR A 562 11.20 -33.37 -0.63
C TYR A 562 11.40 -32.22 0.35
N HIS A 563 12.29 -31.30 0.00
CA HIS A 563 12.65 -30.15 0.83
C HIS A 563 12.30 -28.85 0.10
N MET A 564 11.83 -27.85 0.83
CA MET A 564 11.56 -26.50 0.33
C MET A 564 12.17 -25.48 1.28
N TYR A 565 12.87 -24.50 0.72
CA TYR A 565 13.37 -23.32 1.42
C TYR A 565 12.49 -22.14 1.06
N TRP A 566 11.95 -21.44 2.06
CA TRP A 566 10.91 -20.45 1.81
C TRP A 566 10.97 -19.27 2.78
N GLY A 567 10.31 -18.15 2.45
CA GLY A 567 10.22 -16.96 3.31
C GLY A 567 10.71 -15.68 2.63
N ASP A 568 10.65 -14.57 3.37
CA ASP A 568 10.95 -13.21 2.87
C ASP A 568 11.79 -12.40 3.88
N SER A 569 11.49 -12.47 5.18
CA SER A 569 12.38 -11.88 6.21
C SER A 569 13.51 -12.82 6.64
N PHE A 570 13.18 -14.11 6.74
CA PHE A 570 14.06 -15.22 7.09
C PHE A 570 13.85 -16.36 6.10
N PHE A 571 14.81 -17.27 6.05
CA PHE A 571 14.59 -18.57 5.42
C PHE A 571 14.08 -19.57 6.42
N TYR A 572 12.93 -20.13 6.11
CA TYR A 572 12.33 -21.27 6.75
C TYR A 572 12.55 -22.51 5.89
N HIS A 573 12.33 -23.68 6.50
CA HIS A 573 12.48 -24.96 5.85
C HIS A 573 11.21 -25.79 6.04
N ALA A 574 10.77 -26.43 4.95
CA ALA A 574 9.63 -27.32 4.96
C ALA A 574 9.95 -28.63 4.24
N THR A 575 9.25 -29.70 4.63
CA THR A 575 9.37 -31.03 4.03
C THR A 575 8.03 -31.57 3.57
N SER A 576 8.04 -32.42 2.53
CA SER A 576 6.85 -33.10 2.02
C SER A 576 7.18 -34.48 1.47
N GLN A 577 6.27 -35.45 1.60
CA GLN A 577 6.38 -36.75 0.92
C GLN A 577 5.72 -36.75 -0.48
N ASP A 578 4.79 -35.82 -0.73
CA ASP A 578 3.87 -35.87 -1.88
C ASP A 578 3.83 -34.55 -2.70
N LEU A 579 4.63 -33.55 -2.32
CA LEU A 579 4.74 -32.21 -2.92
C LEU A 579 3.50 -31.32 -2.77
N THR A 580 2.46 -31.80 -2.07
CA THR A 580 1.21 -31.06 -1.83
C THR A 580 1.01 -30.71 -0.37
N ASN A 581 1.36 -31.62 0.54
CA ASN A 581 1.28 -31.42 1.98
C ASN A 581 2.67 -31.12 2.52
N TRP A 582 2.86 -29.89 2.99
CA TRP A 582 4.15 -29.40 3.48
C TRP A 582 4.11 -29.15 4.98
N THR A 583 5.13 -29.65 5.67
CA THR A 583 5.32 -29.45 7.11
C THR A 583 6.54 -28.57 7.33
N THR A 584 6.40 -27.51 8.12
CA THR A 584 7.48 -26.58 8.49
C THR A 584 7.65 -26.57 10.01
N LEU A 585 8.85 -26.24 10.47
CA LEU A 585 9.10 -25.95 11.89
C LEU A 585 8.46 -24.62 12.33
N PRO A 586 8.36 -24.35 13.65
CA PRO A 586 8.00 -23.03 14.16
C PRO A 586 8.90 -21.89 13.64
N ALA A 587 8.36 -20.69 13.54
CA ALA A 587 9.04 -19.54 12.93
C ALA A 587 10.35 -19.13 13.63
N GLU A 588 10.45 -19.33 14.95
CA GLU A 588 11.67 -19.10 15.73
C GLU A 588 12.81 -20.06 15.40
N GLN A 589 12.52 -21.16 14.69
CA GLN A 589 13.48 -22.16 14.21
C GLN A 589 13.72 -22.00 12.70
N TYR A 590 13.94 -20.77 12.26
CA TYR A 590 14.30 -20.48 10.88
C TYR A 590 15.62 -21.17 10.48
N PHE A 591 15.70 -21.60 9.22
CA PHE A 591 16.89 -22.18 8.60
C PHE A 591 18.03 -21.16 8.47
N ALA A 592 17.72 -19.91 8.05
CA ALA A 592 18.74 -18.88 7.92
C ALA A 592 18.17 -17.47 8.13
N ALA A 593 19.02 -16.56 8.63
CA ALA A 593 18.69 -15.14 8.80
C ALA A 593 19.56 -14.24 7.90
N PRO A 594 19.14 -12.98 7.68
CA PRO A 594 20.01 -11.88 7.29
C PRO A 594 21.30 -11.86 8.11
N LEU A 595 22.46 -11.83 7.45
CA LEU A 595 23.77 -11.84 8.15
C LEU A 595 24.73 -10.77 7.62
N LEU A 596 24.82 -10.60 6.30
CA LEU A 596 25.82 -9.75 5.67
C LEU A 596 25.28 -8.32 5.41
N PRO A 597 26.15 -7.30 5.28
CA PRO A 597 25.72 -5.91 5.13
C PRO A 597 24.76 -5.61 3.96
N TRP A 598 24.82 -6.39 2.89
CA TRP A 598 24.01 -6.21 1.68
C TRP A 598 22.64 -6.92 1.75
N GLU A 599 22.44 -7.78 2.75
CA GLU A 599 21.22 -8.57 2.97
C GLU A 599 20.65 -8.35 4.38
N ASN A 600 21.10 -7.32 5.09
CA ASN A 600 20.87 -7.16 6.53
C ASN A 600 19.45 -6.71 6.90
N ARG A 601 18.54 -6.55 5.94
CA ARG A 601 17.14 -6.23 6.16
C ARG A 601 16.26 -7.48 6.08
N LEU A 602 16.39 -8.22 4.98
CA LEU A 602 15.57 -9.39 4.67
C LEU A 602 16.26 -10.28 3.61
N ILE A 603 15.85 -11.55 3.53
CA ILE A 603 16.34 -12.53 2.55
C ILE A 603 15.19 -13.35 1.96
N GLU A 604 15.17 -13.49 0.63
CA GLU A 604 14.12 -14.18 -0.11
C GLU A 604 14.74 -15.21 -1.09
N PRO A 605 14.28 -16.47 -1.13
CA PRO A 605 14.91 -17.49 -1.96
C PRO A 605 14.62 -17.21 -3.44
N GLY A 606 15.58 -17.47 -4.33
CA GLY A 606 15.41 -17.28 -5.77
C GLY A 606 14.94 -18.56 -6.48
N PRO A 607 15.62 -19.00 -7.56
CA PRO A 607 15.27 -20.20 -8.31
C PRO A 607 15.36 -21.49 -7.48
N ALA A 608 14.78 -22.56 -8.01
CA ALA A 608 14.95 -23.91 -7.48
C ALA A 608 16.44 -24.26 -7.30
N PRO A 609 16.86 -24.87 -6.18
CA PRO A 609 18.26 -25.19 -5.94
C PRO A 609 18.82 -26.16 -6.98
N VAL A 610 20.08 -25.95 -7.39
CA VAL A 610 20.77 -26.82 -8.36
C VAL A 610 21.78 -27.72 -7.66
N LYS A 611 21.75 -29.01 -7.98
CA LYS A 611 22.62 -30.02 -7.37
C LYS A 611 24.05 -29.88 -7.88
N THR A 612 25.02 -29.80 -6.98
CA THR A 612 26.46 -29.73 -7.29
C THR A 612 27.05 -31.11 -7.56
N ARG A 613 28.27 -31.14 -8.10
CA ARG A 613 29.02 -32.38 -8.39
C ARG A 613 29.26 -33.26 -7.17
N ASP A 614 29.45 -32.64 -6.01
CA ASP A 614 29.68 -33.29 -4.72
C ASP A 614 28.38 -33.67 -3.99
N GLY A 615 27.21 -33.46 -4.61
CA GLY A 615 25.91 -33.89 -4.10
C GLY A 615 25.19 -32.88 -3.20
N ASN A 616 25.82 -31.75 -2.89
CA ASN A 616 25.22 -30.59 -2.23
C ASN A 616 24.31 -29.80 -3.19
N TRP A 617 23.73 -28.70 -2.73
CA TRP A 617 22.79 -27.88 -3.52
C TRP A 617 23.11 -26.40 -3.41
N ILE A 618 23.07 -25.69 -4.54
CA ILE A 618 23.24 -24.23 -4.57
C ILE A 618 21.85 -23.59 -4.63
N LEU A 619 21.52 -22.80 -3.62
CA LEU A 619 20.37 -21.91 -3.62
C LEU A 619 20.83 -20.49 -3.93
N PHE A 620 20.37 -19.94 -5.05
CA PHE A 620 20.44 -18.50 -5.28
C PHE A 620 19.36 -17.82 -4.45
N TYR A 621 19.67 -16.63 -3.95
CA TYR A 621 18.72 -15.86 -3.17
C TYR A 621 18.91 -14.36 -3.34
N ASN A 622 17.90 -13.60 -2.97
CA ASN A 622 17.88 -12.15 -3.00
C ASN A 622 17.93 -11.61 -1.57
N GLY A 623 18.75 -10.60 -1.34
CA GLY A 623 18.91 -9.93 -0.06
C GLY A 623 18.70 -8.43 -0.22
N MET A 624 18.08 -7.81 0.78
CA MET A 624 17.88 -6.35 0.83
C MET A 624 18.65 -5.75 1.99
N THR A 625 19.20 -4.55 1.81
CA THR A 625 19.95 -3.83 2.86
C THR A 625 19.16 -2.66 3.47
N THR A 626 19.38 -2.39 4.76
CA THR A 626 18.94 -1.13 5.41
C THR A 626 19.89 0.04 5.12
N GLY A 627 20.95 -0.16 4.34
CA GLY A 627 21.95 0.84 3.98
C GLY A 627 23.23 0.68 4.80
N ARG A 628 24.33 0.33 4.13
CA ARG A 628 25.66 0.14 4.73
C ARG A 628 26.74 0.66 3.76
N ILE A 629 27.99 0.75 4.22
CA ILE A 629 29.10 1.21 3.36
C ILE A 629 29.19 0.30 2.12
N GLY A 630 29.05 0.89 0.93
CA GLY A 630 29.07 0.18 -0.36
C GLY A 630 27.73 -0.38 -0.82
N TYR A 631 26.67 -0.30 -0.01
CA TYR A 631 25.33 -0.80 -0.34
C TYR A 631 24.26 0.25 0.02
N PRO A 632 23.78 1.04 -0.96
CA PRO A 632 22.67 1.97 -0.81
C PRO A 632 21.46 1.36 -0.09
N GLN A 633 20.79 2.18 0.73
CA GLN A 633 19.55 1.77 1.39
C GLN A 633 18.52 1.26 0.37
N ASN A 634 17.81 0.19 0.74
CA ASN A 634 16.79 -0.50 -0.05
C ASN A 634 17.27 -1.23 -1.30
N GLN A 635 18.57 -1.29 -1.53
CA GLN A 635 19.12 -2.08 -2.62
C GLN A 635 18.81 -3.57 -2.42
N TYR A 636 18.28 -4.21 -3.47
CA TYR A 636 18.21 -5.66 -3.59
C TYR A 636 19.39 -6.19 -4.39
N SER A 637 19.97 -7.30 -3.95
CA SER A 637 21.12 -7.94 -4.58
C SER A 637 21.00 -9.46 -4.49
N THR A 638 21.66 -10.18 -5.40
CA THR A 638 21.58 -11.65 -5.46
C THR A 638 22.83 -12.30 -4.88
N GLY A 639 22.68 -13.35 -4.06
CA GLY A 639 23.76 -14.20 -3.56
C GLY A 639 23.51 -15.69 -3.78
N GLN A 640 24.39 -16.51 -3.21
CA GLN A 640 24.34 -17.98 -3.25
C GLN A 640 24.59 -18.58 -1.85
N MET A 641 23.83 -19.63 -1.51
CA MET A 641 24.07 -20.49 -0.35
C MET A 641 24.31 -21.94 -0.82
N LEU A 642 25.23 -22.63 -0.16
CA LEU A 642 25.44 -24.07 -0.29
C LEU A 642 24.61 -24.77 0.78
N LEU A 643 23.80 -25.73 0.36
CA LEU A 643 22.85 -26.45 1.20
C LEU A 643 23.16 -27.94 1.17
N ASP A 644 22.95 -28.61 2.29
CA ASP A 644 22.87 -30.06 2.37
C ASP A 644 21.53 -30.45 3.01
N PRO A 645 20.52 -30.77 2.18
CA PRO A 645 19.23 -31.28 2.65
C PRO A 645 19.37 -32.58 3.47
N SER A 646 20.45 -33.34 3.31
CA SER A 646 20.70 -34.60 4.02
C SER A 646 21.46 -34.44 5.35
N GLY A 647 22.19 -33.34 5.55
CA GLY A 647 23.25 -33.26 6.57
C GLY A 647 23.33 -31.99 7.43
N SER A 648 22.29 -31.15 7.51
CA SER A 648 22.24 -30.00 8.45
C SER A 648 22.01 -30.38 9.95
N PHE A 649 22.63 -31.50 10.33
CA PHE A 649 22.85 -32.25 11.59
C PHE A 649 21.68 -32.67 12.50
N ARG A 650 21.53 -34.02 12.60
CA ARG A 650 20.74 -34.77 13.60
C ARG A 650 21.63 -35.11 14.83
N PRO A 651 21.28 -34.74 16.07
CA PRO A 651 21.85 -35.40 17.24
C PRO A 651 20.86 -36.47 17.74
N ASN A 652 21.15 -37.75 17.45
CA ASN A 652 20.57 -38.95 18.07
C ASN A 652 19.05 -38.96 18.36
N LEU A 653 18.29 -39.72 17.58
CA LEU A 653 16.90 -40.05 17.94
C LEU A 653 16.62 -41.52 17.67
N GLN A 654 16.78 -42.34 18.72
CA GLN A 654 15.87 -43.46 18.93
C GLN A 654 14.50 -42.84 19.28
N VAL A 655 13.67 -42.58 18.28
CA VAL A 655 12.26 -42.24 18.49
C VAL A 655 11.45 -43.53 18.38
N PRO A 656 10.50 -43.78 19.30
CA PRO A 656 9.46 -44.78 19.08
C PRO A 656 8.74 -44.54 17.74
N GLU A 657 8.28 -45.60 17.08
CA GLU A 657 7.53 -45.50 15.82
C GLU A 657 6.35 -44.51 15.94
N GLY A 658 6.35 -43.46 15.10
CA GLY A 658 5.17 -42.62 14.85
C GLY A 658 5.32 -41.12 15.06
N GLU A 659 6.43 -40.61 15.61
CA GLU A 659 6.66 -39.18 15.79
C GLU A 659 7.81 -38.67 14.90
N TYR A 660 7.49 -37.72 14.01
CA TYR A 660 8.44 -37.06 13.12
C TYR A 660 8.94 -35.76 13.78
N GLU A 661 10.23 -35.70 14.13
CA GLU A 661 10.90 -34.44 14.49
C GLU A 661 11.97 -34.10 13.44
N PRO A 662 11.85 -32.97 12.70
CA PRO A 662 12.90 -32.46 11.83
C PRO A 662 14.14 -32.09 12.64
N ALA A 663 15.30 -32.59 12.24
CA ALA A 663 16.57 -32.17 12.81
C ALA A 663 16.95 -30.79 12.28
N LEU A 664 16.82 -29.74 13.09
CA LEU A 664 17.19 -28.40 12.67
C LEU A 664 17.88 -27.63 13.80
N ARG A 665 19.21 -27.57 13.72
CA ARG A 665 19.94 -26.40 14.21
C ARG A 665 21.26 -26.16 13.47
N ASP A 666 21.32 -26.38 12.15
CA ASP A 666 22.43 -25.90 11.33
C ASP A 666 21.86 -25.26 10.05
N GLY A 667 22.32 -24.04 9.75
CA GLY A 667 21.90 -23.27 8.57
C GLY A 667 22.62 -23.73 7.29
N PRO A 668 22.83 -22.86 6.28
CA PRO A 668 23.55 -23.24 5.07
C PRO A 668 25.00 -23.66 5.39
N ILE A 669 25.55 -24.63 4.63
CA ILE A 669 26.96 -25.08 4.75
C ILE A 669 27.91 -23.90 4.51
N ALA A 670 27.58 -23.10 3.50
CA ALA A 670 28.34 -21.91 3.13
C ALA A 670 27.41 -20.85 2.52
N ARG A 671 27.80 -19.58 2.62
CA ARG A 671 27.11 -18.44 1.99
C ARG A 671 28.17 -17.52 1.42
N VAL A 672 27.98 -17.03 0.20
CA VAL A 672 28.90 -16.05 -0.40
C VAL A 672 28.82 -14.72 0.36
N GLU A 673 29.97 -14.13 0.68
CA GLU A 673 30.03 -12.88 1.47
C GLU A 673 29.69 -11.63 0.64
N ARG A 674 29.87 -11.71 -0.68
CA ARG A 674 29.59 -10.62 -1.61
C ARG A 674 28.47 -11.03 -2.56
N PRO A 675 27.60 -10.08 -2.95
CA PRO A 675 26.57 -10.35 -3.93
C PRO A 675 27.20 -10.75 -5.28
N VAL A 676 26.53 -11.68 -5.94
CA VAL A 676 26.79 -12.19 -7.28
C VAL A 676 26.30 -11.19 -8.33
N LEU A 677 25.16 -10.54 -8.07
CA LEU A 677 24.62 -9.43 -8.84
C LEU A 677 24.21 -8.30 -7.89
N VAL A 678 24.52 -7.06 -8.28
CA VAL A 678 24.07 -5.81 -7.66
C VAL A 678 23.45 -4.92 -8.73
N PRO A 679 22.58 -3.94 -8.41
CA PRO A 679 22.11 -2.96 -9.38
C PRO A 679 23.27 -2.07 -9.84
N GLU A 680 23.40 -1.92 -11.15
CA GLU A 680 24.40 -1.08 -11.82
C GLU A 680 23.87 -0.48 -13.13
N GLY A 681 22.90 -1.14 -13.77
CA GLY A 681 22.28 -0.68 -15.01
C GLY A 681 21.17 0.34 -14.76
N GLU A 682 20.89 1.20 -15.76
CA GLU A 682 19.86 2.23 -15.67
C GLU A 682 18.48 1.65 -15.31
N GLU A 683 18.09 0.56 -15.99
CA GLU A 683 16.85 -0.20 -15.74
C GLU A 683 16.81 -0.89 -14.36
N GLU A 684 17.95 -1.01 -13.68
CA GLU A 684 18.05 -1.63 -12.34
C GLU A 684 18.03 -0.57 -11.23
N GLU A 685 18.46 0.66 -11.55
CA GLU A 685 18.56 1.78 -10.61
C GLU A 685 17.24 2.52 -10.42
N SER A 686 16.37 2.58 -11.43
CA SER A 686 15.08 3.29 -11.35
C SER A 686 13.93 2.52 -11.96
N GLY A 687 12.81 2.44 -11.23
CA GLY A 687 11.61 1.75 -11.67
C GLY A 687 10.48 1.84 -10.64
N GLN A 688 9.59 0.84 -10.57
CA GLN A 688 8.57 0.80 -9.51
C GLN A 688 9.19 0.64 -8.12
N VAL A 689 10.30 -0.10 -8.04
CA VAL A 689 11.17 -0.17 -6.86
C VAL A 689 12.60 0.06 -7.33
N ASP A 690 13.19 1.16 -6.89
CA ASP A 690 14.56 1.53 -7.27
C ASP A 690 15.60 0.52 -6.73
N ARG A 691 16.73 0.39 -7.46
CA ARG A 691 17.90 -0.41 -7.04
C ARG A 691 17.57 -1.88 -6.80
N VAL A 692 16.95 -2.53 -7.78
CA VAL A 692 16.59 -3.95 -7.70
C VAL A 692 17.24 -4.76 -8.80
N VAL A 693 17.96 -5.80 -8.39
CA VAL A 693 18.18 -7.01 -9.17
C VAL A 693 17.61 -8.18 -8.36
N PHE A 694 16.62 -8.87 -8.92
CA PHE A 694 15.88 -9.91 -8.21
C PHE A 694 15.83 -11.20 -9.03
N SER A 695 16.64 -12.18 -8.65
CA SER A 695 16.87 -13.39 -9.45
C SER A 695 15.94 -14.54 -9.05
N GLU A 696 15.19 -15.08 -10.01
CA GLU A 696 14.25 -16.21 -9.80
C GLU A 696 14.38 -17.34 -10.84
N GLY A 697 15.20 -17.16 -11.87
CA GLY A 697 15.35 -18.11 -12.97
C GLY A 697 16.81 -18.48 -13.19
N LEU A 698 17.15 -19.76 -13.01
CA LEU A 698 18.49 -20.27 -13.30
C LEU A 698 18.38 -21.54 -14.14
N VAL A 699 18.98 -21.51 -15.32
CA VAL A 699 19.08 -22.69 -16.19
C VAL A 699 20.47 -22.80 -16.80
N GLN A 700 20.90 -24.02 -17.06
CA GLN A 700 22.01 -24.26 -17.97
C GLN A 700 21.46 -24.44 -19.38
N PHE A 701 22.04 -23.75 -20.35
CA PHE A 701 21.63 -23.83 -21.75
C PHE A 701 22.84 -23.59 -22.66
N ARG A 702 23.08 -24.50 -23.61
CA ARG A 702 24.13 -24.45 -24.63
C ARG A 702 25.51 -24.07 -24.06
N GLY A 703 25.89 -24.71 -22.95
CA GLY A 703 27.21 -24.55 -22.34
C GLY A 703 27.37 -23.32 -21.43
N LYS A 704 26.30 -22.60 -21.12
CA LYS A 704 26.31 -21.46 -20.18
C LYS A 704 25.23 -21.59 -19.12
N TRP A 705 25.46 -20.98 -17.96
CA TRP A 705 24.42 -20.66 -17.00
C TRP A 705 23.77 -19.34 -17.37
N PHE A 706 22.44 -19.32 -17.39
CA PHE A 706 21.62 -18.13 -17.55
C PHE A 706 20.89 -17.86 -16.23
N LEU A 707 21.15 -16.71 -15.64
CA LEU A 707 20.48 -16.20 -14.44
C LEU A 707 19.58 -15.04 -14.85
N TYR A 708 18.28 -15.27 -14.86
CA TYR A 708 17.24 -14.30 -15.20
C TYR A 708 16.76 -13.59 -13.94
N PHE A 709 16.57 -12.27 -14.05
CA PHE A 709 16.25 -11.41 -12.92
C PHE A 709 15.30 -10.27 -13.32
N GLY A 710 14.51 -9.78 -12.37
CA GLY A 710 13.78 -8.52 -12.49
C GLY A 710 14.71 -7.31 -12.29
N GLN A 711 14.46 -6.23 -13.04
CA GLN A 711 15.20 -4.97 -13.01
C GLN A 711 14.27 -3.85 -12.53
N ALA A 712 14.58 -3.27 -11.37
CA ALA A 712 13.80 -2.19 -10.74
C ALA A 712 12.27 -2.38 -10.73
N ASP A 713 11.80 -3.64 -10.62
CA ASP A 713 10.39 -3.98 -10.68
C ASP A 713 9.67 -3.42 -11.94
N SER A 714 10.37 -3.42 -13.08
CA SER A 714 9.92 -2.80 -14.33
C SER A 714 10.15 -3.65 -15.57
N THR A 715 11.33 -4.23 -15.72
CA THR A 715 11.72 -5.05 -16.87
C THR A 715 12.45 -6.32 -16.43
N LEU A 716 12.75 -7.22 -17.37
CA LEU A 716 13.51 -8.44 -17.10
C LEU A 716 14.88 -8.38 -17.77
N GLY A 717 15.89 -8.82 -17.04
CA GLY A 717 17.27 -8.92 -17.48
C GLY A 717 17.82 -10.34 -17.38
N VAL A 718 18.99 -10.55 -17.97
CA VAL A 718 19.75 -11.79 -17.84
C VAL A 718 21.23 -11.52 -17.62
N ALA A 719 21.87 -12.39 -16.84
CA ALA A 719 23.30 -12.49 -16.69
C ALA A 719 23.75 -13.92 -17.00
N THR A 720 24.97 -14.07 -17.52
CA THR A 720 25.50 -15.39 -17.89
C THR A 720 26.83 -15.70 -17.23
N ALA A 721 27.04 -16.99 -16.90
CA ALA A 721 28.30 -17.53 -16.44
C ALA A 721 28.68 -18.74 -17.30
N GLU A 722 29.98 -18.96 -17.52
CA GLU A 722 30.45 -20.14 -18.24
C GLU A 722 30.26 -21.40 -17.39
N VAL A 723 29.99 -22.54 -18.03
CA VAL A 723 29.93 -23.83 -17.34
C VAL A 723 31.35 -24.27 -16.99
N ALA A 724 31.61 -24.52 -15.70
CA ALA A 724 32.91 -25.03 -15.27
C ALA A 724 33.27 -26.35 -15.99
N PRO A 725 34.53 -26.55 -16.42
CA PRO A 725 34.97 -27.81 -17.04
C PRO A 725 34.61 -29.02 -16.19
N ARG A 726 34.30 -30.18 -16.82
CA ARG A 726 33.91 -31.41 -16.11
C ARG A 726 35.02 -31.96 -15.19
N ASP A 727 36.27 -31.73 -15.57
CA ASP A 727 37.48 -32.26 -14.93
C ASP A 727 38.03 -31.35 -13.83
#